data_AF-A0AAV4UU99-F1
#
_entry.id   AF-A0AAV4UU99-F1
#
_cell.length_a   1.000
_cell.length_b   1.000
_cell.length_c   1.000
_cell.angle_alpha   90.00
_cell.angle_beta   90.00
_cell.angle_gamma   90.00
#
_symmetry.space_group_name_H-M   'P 1'
#
loop_
_entity.id
_entity.type
_entity.pdbx_description
1 polymer ?
#
loop_
_entity_poly.entity_id
_entity_poly.type
_entity_poly.pdbx_seq_one_letter_code
_entity_poly.pdbx_strand_id
1 'polypeptide(L)'
;MADEISREEKLAAGLKKLKQFQQQRSGKSKSSRKKPTSGQTSSSENSKESTPTETSTIKKSQDVHSHQDSKNSSEQSINRGSSNSSLNSTADSIEETRTLGKESSVTIQKSKSDLQLNNTKEYSSTESLRQISLQVNGLMSETNAFMNGTADQEESNDFDDNSLEKRNQELALLVNNLRQSNDQLQFQLQELKGKNKRLNQNFNQERKELQEKAHKEQVVLKDQLQVHIQTIGILVAEKTELQSSLSLSQQTAKQKAGEIEELQGRLRASRQRASDLEREIITLSNSNQQLEKANKEYVKDVERLKSENYKIGKLNEELKAANAELTQKLTKKINDFQALEKELLECRNKLSIAQTQAQQITVSDSEENTSKLEEVYQQKFELEKRLSLNKESISKLIMERDQMSEQYQQYITQLSQQVTSLRDEIKQHSSEKEQLSKERNLLQEKLEVYQQQNSNISKEDPSELRVKINILTNQNEELNQKLQNEISKNENVTEELHTQNNKMAELEKSIARLKEDQVDKSRLVETMQSDKVAASRAVTQNRELKKQLEELQTGFVGMSNDKLKLVEELDSQKHITKELGERLSQQEKELHELQEQLSQREEELQNLHTSSTKGIYQQNQIADRMRHYEAQGQLTEMLQKELHQAQEQINILTNQNSELRMALATQSVSDENQKEDKDVSKRNDLVESLSASVRQLEMERDQMMKQLEEQKSNRMQLIEQLKQKENLFNDVESGNTDVVSKKEYAMIKNAMTQLEERFKQTMNRIAELSDERQQLEHLVMQLQGETDTIGDYIALYQIQRGLMRKRASEKDEYIAQLARDREDLKDKLGELQNLVMRLLEERKQFQSQTQIMDTNLGFVEIPDMATDKKDLSKDLYNTEREIKVEKDASLSEIESSKKPETTAKKIIDLLTEIESTNLVEKPVLENFHPCPVCSGRLITV
;
A
#
# COMPACT_ATOMS: atom_id res chain seq x y z
N MET A 1 -1.13 7.55 -31.61
CA MET A 1 -1.75 6.59 -32.56
C MET A 1 -1.56 5.14 -32.11
N ALA A 2 -0.34 4.57 -32.12
CA ALA A 2 -0.15 3.15 -31.79
C ALA A 2 -0.68 2.73 -30.40
N ASP A 3 -0.40 3.51 -29.35
CA ASP A 3 -0.89 3.24 -27.99
C ASP A 3 -2.40 3.45 -27.81
N GLU A 4 -3.03 4.28 -28.64
CA GLU A 4 -4.47 4.53 -28.59
C GLU A 4 -5.25 3.32 -29.10
N ILE A 5 -4.78 2.70 -30.20
CA ILE A 5 -5.32 1.42 -30.71
C ILE A 5 -5.24 0.35 -29.61
N SER A 6 -4.09 0.24 -28.93
CA SER A 6 -3.94 -0.71 -27.82
C SER A 6 -4.85 -0.40 -26.63
N ARG A 7 -5.21 0.87 -26.40
CA ARG A 7 -6.15 1.29 -25.35
C ARG A 7 -7.60 0.98 -25.73
N GLU A 8 -8.00 1.19 -26.98
CA GLU A 8 -9.32 0.82 -27.49
C GLU A 8 -9.54 -0.69 -27.48
N GLU A 9 -8.56 -1.49 -27.92
CA GLU A 9 -8.65 -2.96 -27.85
C GLU A 9 -8.83 -3.47 -26.41
N LYS A 10 -8.09 -2.89 -25.44
CA LYS A 10 -8.21 -3.22 -24.01
C LYS A 10 -9.59 -2.82 -23.45
N LEU A 11 -10.13 -1.66 -23.85
CA LEU A 11 -11.48 -1.22 -23.47
C LEU A 11 -12.56 -2.12 -24.09
N ALA A 12 -12.43 -2.47 -25.38
CA ALA A 12 -13.34 -3.38 -26.08
C ALA A 12 -13.32 -4.79 -25.47
N ALA A 13 -12.15 -5.31 -25.10
CA ALA A 13 -12.01 -6.57 -24.37
C ALA A 13 -12.65 -6.53 -22.97
N GLY A 14 -12.51 -5.40 -22.26
CA GLY A 14 -13.17 -5.15 -20.98
C GLY A 14 -14.70 -5.14 -21.10
N LEU A 15 -15.24 -4.38 -22.06
CA LEU A 15 -16.68 -4.33 -22.35
C LEU A 15 -17.23 -5.69 -22.79
N LYS A 16 -16.47 -6.47 -23.57
CA LYS A 16 -16.84 -7.83 -24.00
C LYS A 16 -16.93 -8.78 -22.81
N LYS A 17 -15.97 -8.75 -21.88
CA LYS A 17 -16.04 -9.49 -20.61
C LYS A 17 -17.20 -9.03 -19.72
N LEU A 18 -17.44 -7.73 -19.59
CA LEU A 18 -18.55 -7.18 -18.80
C LEU A 18 -19.91 -7.65 -19.33
N LYS A 19 -20.11 -7.61 -20.66
CA LYS A 19 -21.33 -8.08 -21.33
C LYS A 19 -21.55 -9.59 -21.14
N GLN A 20 -20.48 -10.38 -21.17
CA GLN A 20 -20.51 -11.82 -20.89
C GLN A 20 -20.89 -12.11 -19.43
N PHE A 21 -20.38 -11.32 -18.47
CA PHE A 21 -20.74 -11.41 -17.05
C PHE A 21 -22.21 -11.03 -16.77
N GLN A 22 -22.73 -10.02 -17.47
CA GLN A 22 -24.13 -9.62 -17.37
C GLN A 22 -25.08 -10.69 -17.95
N GLN A 23 -24.74 -11.29 -19.10
CA GLN A 23 -25.52 -12.38 -19.70
C GLN A 23 -25.57 -13.65 -18.82
N GLN A 24 -24.55 -13.92 -18.01
CA GLN A 24 -24.59 -15.02 -17.04
C GLN A 24 -25.48 -14.73 -15.81
N ARG A 25 -25.77 -13.46 -15.49
CA ARG A 25 -26.65 -13.10 -14.36
C ARG A 25 -28.15 -13.06 -14.68
N SER A 26 -28.56 -12.99 -15.95
CA SER A 26 -29.99 -12.92 -16.33
C SER A 26 -30.73 -14.27 -16.35
N GLY A 27 -30.12 -15.35 -15.86
CA GLY A 27 -30.52 -16.73 -16.17
C GLY A 27 -30.96 -17.64 -15.00
N LYS A 28 -31.80 -17.18 -14.06
CA LYS A 28 -32.64 -18.04 -13.17
C LYS A 28 -33.60 -17.24 -12.28
N SER A 29 -34.91 -17.32 -12.51
CA SER A 29 -35.98 -16.98 -11.55
C SER A 29 -37.30 -17.71 -11.91
N LYS A 30 -38.30 -17.70 -11.01
CA LYS A 30 -39.40 -18.69 -10.82
C LYS A 30 -38.91 -19.95 -10.07
N SER A 31 -39.61 -20.54 -9.09
CA SER A 31 -40.83 -20.18 -8.31
C SER A 31 -40.78 -21.01 -6.97
N SER A 32 -41.67 -20.95 -5.96
CA SER A 32 -43.09 -20.55 -5.89
C SER A 32 -43.58 -20.18 -4.46
N ARG A 33 -44.73 -19.48 -4.39
CA ARG A 33 -45.53 -19.10 -3.20
C ARG A 33 -45.93 -20.27 -2.27
N LYS A 34 -46.08 -19.98 -0.95
CA LYS A 34 -47.39 -20.00 -0.23
C LYS A 34 -47.35 -19.33 1.17
N LYS A 35 -48.53 -19.03 1.73
CA LYS A 35 -48.83 -18.40 3.04
C LYS A 35 -50.06 -19.12 3.64
N PRO A 36 -50.22 -19.22 4.97
CA PRO A 36 -51.05 -18.29 5.78
C PRO A 36 -50.32 -17.93 7.14
N THR A 37 -50.66 -17.00 8.05
CA THR A 37 -51.91 -16.52 8.74
C THR A 37 -52.62 -17.60 9.59
N SER A 38 -53.10 -17.38 10.83
CA SER A 38 -53.05 -16.22 11.77
C SER A 38 -53.60 -16.60 13.17
N GLY A 39 -53.17 -15.92 14.25
CA GLY A 39 -53.63 -16.05 15.66
C GLY A 39 -52.54 -15.56 16.63
N GLN A 40 -52.70 -14.85 17.76
CA GLN A 40 -53.79 -14.65 18.75
C GLN A 40 -54.22 -15.96 19.46
N THR A 41 -54.27 -16.06 20.81
CA THR A 41 -54.17 -15.07 21.93
C THR A 41 -53.46 -15.65 23.19
N SER A 42 -53.20 -14.80 24.21
CA SER A 42 -53.36 -15.06 25.68
C SER A 42 -52.73 -16.28 26.39
N SER A 43 -52.37 -16.27 27.69
CA SER A 43 -52.00 -15.25 28.71
C SER A 43 -51.75 -16.00 30.04
N SER A 44 -51.17 -15.34 31.06
CA SER A 44 -51.22 -15.73 32.49
C SER A 44 -50.43 -17.02 32.87
N GLU A 45 -49.42 -16.95 33.76
CA GLU A 45 -49.49 -17.08 35.24
C GLU A 45 -49.18 -18.51 35.74
N ASN A 46 -48.62 -18.77 36.94
CA ASN A 46 -47.97 -17.91 37.95
C ASN A 46 -47.02 -18.77 38.82
N SER A 47 -46.00 -18.18 39.46
CA SER A 47 -45.26 -18.75 40.63
C SER A 47 -44.53 -20.12 40.45
N LYS A 48 -43.55 -20.57 41.27
CA LYS A 48 -42.78 -20.02 42.41
C LYS A 48 -41.43 -20.80 42.49
N GLU A 49 -40.27 -20.15 42.64
CA GLU A 49 -39.53 -19.96 43.92
C GLU A 49 -38.80 -21.22 44.46
N SER A 50 -37.50 -21.38 44.12
CA SER A 50 -36.45 -21.98 44.99
C SER A 50 -35.04 -21.92 44.35
N THR A 51 -34.03 -21.78 45.20
CA THR A 51 -32.56 -21.79 44.93
C THR A 51 -31.88 -22.63 46.03
N PRO A 52 -30.57 -23.00 45.96
CA PRO A 52 -29.59 -23.02 44.86
C PRO A 52 -29.29 -24.51 44.46
N THR A 53 -28.17 -25.01 43.87
CA THR A 53 -26.73 -24.87 44.18
C THR A 53 -25.89 -25.52 43.04
N GLU A 54 -24.56 -25.34 43.10
CA GLU A 54 -23.53 -25.87 42.20
C GLU A 54 -23.49 -27.42 42.08
N THR A 55 -23.12 -27.95 40.91
CA THR A 55 -21.84 -28.67 40.72
C THR A 55 -21.60 -29.10 39.27
N SER A 56 -20.34 -29.01 38.83
CA SER A 56 -19.84 -29.63 37.60
C SER A 56 -19.58 -31.13 37.77
N THR A 57 -19.80 -31.96 36.74
CA THR A 57 -19.30 -33.36 36.74
C THR A 57 -18.70 -33.78 35.40
N ILE A 58 -17.55 -34.46 35.46
CA ILE A 58 -16.82 -35.01 34.32
C ILE A 58 -16.94 -36.54 34.34
N LYS A 59 -17.31 -37.14 33.20
CA LYS A 59 -17.07 -38.55 32.82
C LYS A 59 -16.76 -38.54 31.31
N LYS A 60 -15.64 -39.04 30.79
CA LYS A 60 -14.75 -40.17 31.15
C LYS A 60 -15.42 -41.53 30.98
N SER A 61 -15.12 -42.17 29.85
CA SER A 61 -15.31 -43.60 29.55
C SER A 61 -14.12 -44.07 28.71
N GLN A 62 -13.74 -45.34 28.83
CA GLN A 62 -12.55 -45.93 28.22
C GLN A 62 -12.83 -47.41 27.84
N ASP A 63 -11.96 -47.96 26.99
CA ASP A 63 -11.64 -49.38 26.80
C ASP A 63 -12.58 -50.36 26.05
N VAL A 64 -12.14 -50.70 24.83
CA VAL A 64 -11.86 -52.04 24.27
C VAL A 64 -12.82 -53.23 24.52
N HIS A 65 -13.45 -53.76 23.45
CA HIS A 65 -13.27 -55.16 22.98
C HIS A 65 -13.76 -55.40 21.53
N SER A 66 -13.71 -56.66 21.04
CA SER A 66 -13.42 -57.06 19.65
C SER A 66 -14.48 -57.95 18.94
N HIS A 67 -14.13 -58.43 17.72
CA HIS A 67 -14.84 -59.37 16.81
C HIS A 67 -15.91 -58.74 15.88
N GLN A 68 -15.65 -58.69 14.55
CA GLN A 68 -16.04 -59.65 13.47
C GLN A 68 -17.55 -59.56 13.11
N ASP A 69 -17.99 -59.48 11.83
CA ASP A 69 -17.51 -60.31 10.72
C ASP A 69 -17.76 -59.77 9.26
N SER A 70 -16.90 -60.22 8.34
CA SER A 70 -17.01 -60.51 6.89
C SER A 70 -18.02 -59.83 5.91
N LYS A 71 -17.48 -59.15 4.87
CA LYS A 71 -17.68 -59.36 3.39
C LYS A 71 -17.07 -58.15 2.63
N ASN A 72 -15.91 -58.16 1.94
CA ASN A 72 -15.12 -59.13 1.14
C ASN A 72 -15.39 -59.12 -0.38
N SER A 73 -14.41 -58.64 -1.15
CA SER A 73 -14.09 -58.94 -2.58
C SER A 73 -12.75 -58.25 -2.90
N SER A 74 -11.59 -58.89 -2.70
CA SER A 74 -10.96 -59.94 -3.55
C SER A 74 -10.47 -59.39 -4.91
N GLU A 75 -9.15 -59.17 -5.09
CA GLU A 75 -8.10 -60.15 -5.46
C GLU A 75 -7.99 -60.30 -6.99
N GLN A 76 -6.89 -59.84 -7.61
CA GLN A 76 -5.58 -60.49 -7.79
C GLN A 76 -5.49 -61.48 -8.98
N SER A 77 -4.59 -61.13 -9.90
CA SER A 77 -3.65 -62.01 -10.64
C SER A 77 -4.02 -62.62 -12.01
N ILE A 78 -3.07 -62.42 -12.95
CA ILE A 78 -2.53 -63.37 -13.94
C ILE A 78 -3.26 -63.65 -15.30
N ASN A 79 -2.55 -63.25 -16.38
CA ASN A 79 -2.40 -63.83 -17.73
C ASN A 79 -3.37 -63.56 -18.92
N ARG A 80 -2.69 -63.34 -20.07
CA ARG A 80 -3.02 -63.66 -21.49
C ARG A 80 -4.26 -63.03 -22.16
N GLY A 81 -4.02 -62.34 -23.27
CA GLY A 81 -5.02 -62.04 -24.31
C GLY A 81 -4.60 -60.90 -25.26
N SER A 82 -4.17 -61.22 -26.48
CA SER A 82 -3.76 -60.23 -27.49
C SER A 82 -4.94 -59.64 -28.27
N SER A 83 -4.85 -58.37 -28.71
CA SER A 83 -5.00 -57.98 -30.15
C SER A 83 -4.88 -56.46 -30.42
N ASN A 84 -3.66 -56.05 -30.81
CA ASN A 84 -3.29 -55.14 -31.92
C ASN A 84 -3.96 -53.77 -32.21
N SER A 85 -3.10 -52.91 -32.81
CA SER A 85 -3.39 -51.71 -33.65
C SER A 85 -3.75 -50.40 -32.91
N SER A 86 -3.12 -49.25 -33.16
CA SER A 86 -2.09 -48.88 -34.16
C SER A 86 -1.17 -47.72 -33.71
N LEU A 87 0.13 -47.81 -34.05
CA LEU A 87 1.04 -46.77 -34.60
C LEU A 87 1.17 -45.38 -33.90
N ASN A 88 2.34 -44.74 -33.78
CA ASN A 88 3.74 -45.11 -34.03
C ASN A 88 4.69 -44.06 -33.39
N SER A 89 5.80 -44.45 -32.75
CA SER A 89 7.15 -43.80 -32.82
C SER A 89 8.10 -44.11 -31.64
N THR A 90 9.06 -45.00 -31.87
CA THR A 90 10.46 -44.95 -31.38
C THR A 90 11.25 -46.03 -32.14
N ALA A 91 12.58 -45.91 -32.23
CA ALA A 91 13.41 -46.81 -33.01
C ALA A 91 14.59 -47.36 -32.20
N ASP A 92 14.75 -48.68 -32.25
CA ASP A 92 15.98 -49.45 -32.02
C ASP A 92 15.87 -50.72 -32.87
N SER A 93 16.97 -51.29 -33.36
CA SER A 93 16.94 -52.46 -34.28
C SER A 93 18.27 -53.22 -34.32
N ILE A 94 18.19 -54.55 -34.25
CA ILE A 94 19.32 -55.50 -34.35
C ILE A 94 18.82 -56.75 -35.11
N GLU A 95 19.59 -57.20 -36.13
CA GLU A 95 19.56 -58.54 -36.78
C GLU A 95 18.23 -58.99 -37.48
N GLU A 96 18.18 -59.87 -38.49
CA GLU A 96 19.14 -60.34 -39.53
C GLU A 96 18.27 -60.85 -40.73
N THR A 97 18.72 -60.95 -42.00
CA THR A 97 19.39 -62.15 -42.54
C THR A 97 19.65 -62.05 -44.07
N ARG A 98 20.86 -62.44 -44.51
CA ARG A 98 21.20 -63.23 -45.74
C ARG A 98 20.92 -62.60 -47.15
N THR A 99 21.61 -62.97 -48.25
CA THR A 99 22.50 -64.12 -48.56
C THR A 99 23.71 -63.76 -49.45
N LEU A 100 24.79 -64.55 -49.29
CA LEU A 100 25.81 -64.96 -50.28
C LEU A 100 26.82 -63.92 -50.87
N GLY A 101 28.10 -64.18 -50.57
CA GLY A 101 29.28 -63.66 -51.30
C GLY A 101 30.57 -64.07 -50.56
N LYS A 102 31.50 -64.79 -51.21
CA LYS A 102 32.82 -65.10 -50.63
C LYS A 102 33.80 -63.96 -50.96
N GLU A 103 34.66 -63.56 -50.02
CA GLU A 103 36.10 -63.89 -50.04
C GLU A 103 36.85 -63.33 -48.81
N SER A 104 38.13 -63.67 -48.68
CA SER A 104 38.91 -63.54 -47.44
C SER A 104 39.48 -62.14 -47.20
N SER A 105 39.43 -61.67 -45.94
CA SER A 105 40.10 -60.45 -45.50
C SER A 105 41.56 -60.69 -45.09
N VAL A 106 42.46 -59.79 -45.52
CA VAL A 106 43.82 -59.65 -44.97
C VAL A 106 44.03 -58.19 -44.58
N THR A 107 44.38 -57.95 -43.31
CA THR A 107 44.50 -56.62 -42.72
C THR A 107 45.85 -55.97 -43.05
N ILE A 108 45.85 -54.67 -43.36
CA ILE A 108 47.07 -53.88 -43.62
C ILE A 108 47.30 -52.87 -42.48
N GLN A 109 48.45 -52.98 -41.81
CA GLN A 109 49.16 -51.87 -41.15
C GLN A 109 50.65 -52.02 -41.48
N LYS A 110 51.22 -51.12 -42.28
CA LYS A 110 51.84 -49.82 -41.91
C LYS A 110 53.25 -49.96 -41.30
N SER A 111 54.27 -49.81 -42.13
CA SER A 111 55.57 -49.26 -41.73
C SER A 111 56.22 -48.48 -42.90
N LYS A 112 56.73 -47.28 -42.55
CA LYS A 112 57.96 -46.69 -43.14
C LYS A 112 59.13 -47.26 -42.31
N SER A 113 60.39 -47.31 -42.72
CA SER A 113 61.12 -47.07 -43.98
C SER A 113 62.40 -47.99 -43.89
N ASP A 114 63.42 -48.05 -44.75
CA ASP A 114 64.04 -47.10 -45.66
C ASP A 114 64.76 -47.79 -46.84
N LEU A 115 65.47 -47.02 -47.65
CA LEU A 115 66.18 -47.46 -48.87
C LEU A 115 67.29 -48.50 -48.63
N GLN A 116 67.27 -49.59 -49.41
CA GLN A 116 68.49 -50.18 -49.97
C GLN A 116 68.22 -50.86 -51.31
N LEU A 117 69.14 -50.72 -52.27
CA LEU A 117 69.08 -51.41 -53.56
C LEU A 117 69.58 -52.84 -53.42
N ASN A 118 68.95 -53.78 -54.12
CA ASN A 118 69.68 -54.72 -54.97
C ASN A 118 68.78 -55.34 -56.04
N ASN A 119 69.29 -55.41 -57.27
CA ASN A 119 68.71 -56.25 -58.33
C ASN A 119 69.17 -57.70 -58.12
N THR A 120 68.26 -58.67 -58.31
CA THR A 120 68.41 -59.81 -59.26
C THR A 120 67.29 -60.83 -59.07
N LYS A 121 66.46 -61.02 -60.10
CA LYS A 121 65.86 -62.30 -60.53
C LYS A 121 65.20 -62.07 -61.90
N GLU A 122 65.80 -62.55 -62.98
CA GLU A 122 65.76 -63.94 -63.49
C GLU A 122 64.39 -64.32 -64.07
N TYR A 123 64.29 -64.34 -65.41
CA TYR A 123 63.21 -65.01 -66.14
C TYR A 123 63.72 -65.57 -67.48
N SER A 124 63.13 -66.69 -67.89
CA SER A 124 63.21 -67.33 -69.21
C SER A 124 64.56 -67.96 -69.61
N SER A 125 64.85 -69.12 -69.02
CA SER A 125 65.94 -70.04 -69.39
C SER A 125 65.64 -70.93 -70.62
N THR A 126 64.63 -70.60 -71.43
CA THR A 126 64.19 -71.44 -72.56
C THR A 126 64.75 -71.03 -73.92
N GLU A 127 65.10 -69.77 -74.14
CA GLU A 127 65.53 -69.29 -75.46
C GLU A 127 66.98 -69.71 -75.78
N SER A 128 67.89 -69.72 -74.80
CA SER A 128 69.28 -70.12 -75.00
C SER A 128 69.43 -71.59 -75.41
N LEU A 129 68.61 -72.49 -74.85
CA LEU A 129 68.57 -73.90 -75.25
C LEU A 129 68.14 -74.06 -76.72
N ARG A 130 67.15 -73.27 -77.17
CA ARG A 130 66.73 -73.26 -78.59
C ARG A 130 67.82 -72.72 -79.51
N GLN A 131 68.53 -71.68 -79.08
CA GLN A 131 69.63 -71.08 -79.83
C GLN A 131 70.84 -72.03 -79.95
N ILE A 132 71.20 -72.73 -78.87
CA ILE A 132 72.24 -73.76 -78.85
C ILE A 132 71.86 -74.94 -79.77
N SER A 133 70.62 -75.45 -79.71
CA SER A 133 70.18 -76.55 -80.58
C SER A 133 70.25 -76.20 -82.08
N LEU A 134 70.02 -74.93 -82.45
CA LEU A 134 70.18 -74.46 -83.83
C LEU A 134 71.65 -74.32 -84.23
N GLN A 135 72.53 -73.84 -83.34
CA GLN A 135 73.97 -73.75 -83.62
C GLN A 135 74.64 -75.13 -83.72
N VAL A 136 74.25 -76.11 -82.91
CA VAL A 136 74.77 -77.48 -82.98
C VAL A 136 74.42 -78.17 -84.31
N ASN A 137 73.19 -78.00 -84.80
CA ASN A 137 72.80 -78.55 -86.12
C ASN A 137 73.50 -77.84 -87.28
N GLY A 138 73.81 -76.54 -87.17
CA GLY A 138 74.65 -75.83 -88.15
C GLY A 138 76.08 -76.37 -88.19
N LEU A 139 76.74 -76.49 -87.04
CA LEU A 139 78.11 -77.00 -86.95
C LEU A 139 78.25 -78.44 -87.47
N MET A 140 77.23 -79.29 -87.28
CA MET A 140 77.24 -80.65 -87.81
C MET A 140 77.07 -80.73 -89.33
N SER A 141 76.50 -79.72 -90.00
CA SER A 141 76.42 -79.71 -91.47
C SER A 141 77.72 -79.23 -92.12
N GLU A 142 78.44 -78.29 -91.49
CA GLU A 142 79.72 -77.76 -92.00
C GLU A 142 80.90 -78.73 -91.77
N THR A 143 80.87 -79.52 -90.69
CA THR A 143 81.97 -80.44 -90.32
C THR A 143 82.21 -81.57 -91.36
N ASN A 144 81.18 -81.98 -92.09
CA ASN A 144 81.30 -83.04 -93.11
C ASN A 144 82.04 -82.59 -94.40
N ALA A 145 82.31 -81.30 -94.59
CA ALA A 145 82.93 -80.78 -95.81
C ALA A 145 84.48 -80.81 -95.80
N PHE A 146 85.11 -80.98 -94.62
CA PHE A 146 86.57 -80.79 -94.44
C PHE A 146 87.36 -82.05 -94.06
N MET A 147 86.73 -83.23 -94.04
CA MET A 147 87.34 -84.49 -93.58
C MET A 147 87.56 -85.55 -94.68
N ASN A 148 87.48 -85.17 -95.97
CA ASN A 148 87.68 -86.10 -97.08
C ASN A 148 88.84 -85.65 -98.00
N GLY A 149 90.07 -85.82 -97.50
CA GLY A 149 91.30 -85.47 -98.21
C GLY A 149 91.90 -86.66 -98.98
N THR A 150 91.58 -86.76 -100.27
CA THR A 150 92.34 -87.56 -101.25
C THR A 150 92.65 -86.69 -102.46
N ALA A 151 93.89 -86.74 -102.95
CA ALA A 151 94.36 -85.89 -104.02
C ALA A 151 93.83 -86.31 -105.40
N ASP A 152 93.67 -85.31 -106.28
CA ASP A 152 93.84 -85.50 -107.73
C ASP A 152 95.26 -85.05 -108.12
N GLN A 153 95.78 -85.60 -109.21
CA GLN A 153 97.18 -85.44 -109.63
C GLN A 153 97.44 -84.15 -110.44
N GLU A 154 98.69 -83.68 -110.28
CA GLU A 154 99.52 -82.99 -111.30
C GLU A 154 99.12 -81.58 -111.79
N GLU A 155 99.98 -80.62 -111.44
CA GLU A 155 100.38 -79.55 -112.37
C GLU A 155 101.19 -80.13 -113.55
N SER A 156 101.38 -79.32 -114.60
CA SER A 156 102.05 -79.61 -115.88
C SER A 156 101.17 -80.37 -116.90
N ASN A 157 100.77 -79.79 -118.05
CA ASN A 157 101.22 -78.55 -118.72
C ASN A 157 100.07 -77.76 -119.38
N ASP A 158 100.29 -76.44 -119.49
CA ASP A 158 99.80 -75.49 -120.51
C ASP A 158 98.32 -74.99 -120.57
N PHE A 159 98.17 -73.66 -120.39
CA PHE A 159 97.04 -72.73 -120.68
C PHE A 159 95.70 -72.91 -119.90
N ASP A 160 94.88 -71.87 -119.61
CA ASP A 160 94.86 -70.43 -119.98
C ASP A 160 94.32 -69.54 -118.82
N ASP A 161 94.84 -68.31 -118.66
CA ASP A 161 94.69 -67.47 -117.45
C ASP A 161 93.29 -66.83 -117.25
N ASN A 162 92.55 -66.62 -118.34
CA ASN A 162 91.44 -65.66 -118.45
C ASN A 162 90.13 -66.06 -117.69
N SER A 163 90.15 -67.16 -116.95
CA SER A 163 88.98 -67.70 -116.22
C SER A 163 88.99 -67.33 -114.73
N LEU A 164 90.18 -67.28 -114.10
CA LEU A 164 90.35 -67.00 -112.67
C LEU A 164 90.02 -65.55 -112.32
N GLU A 165 90.36 -64.60 -113.19
CA GLU A 165 90.13 -63.18 -112.93
C GLU A 165 88.62 -62.85 -112.79
N LYS A 166 87.79 -63.38 -113.69
CA LYS A 166 86.33 -63.17 -113.66
C LYS A 166 85.69 -63.69 -112.38
N ARG A 167 86.09 -64.90 -111.94
CA ARG A 167 85.61 -65.50 -110.69
C ARG A 167 85.99 -64.65 -109.47
N ASN A 168 87.19 -64.07 -109.45
CA ASN A 168 87.60 -63.14 -108.40
C ASN A 168 86.81 -61.82 -108.43
N GLN A 169 86.52 -61.27 -109.61
CA GLN A 169 85.66 -60.08 -109.75
C GLN A 169 84.22 -60.35 -109.28
N GLU A 170 83.63 -61.50 -109.63
CA GLU A 170 82.30 -61.92 -109.17
C GLU A 170 82.24 -62.12 -107.64
N LEU A 171 83.25 -62.77 -107.05
CA LEU A 171 83.35 -62.93 -105.59
C LEU A 171 83.50 -61.58 -104.88
N ALA A 172 84.31 -60.66 -105.42
CA ALA A 172 84.47 -59.32 -104.86
C ALA A 172 83.15 -58.52 -104.90
N LEU A 173 82.37 -58.63 -105.98
CA LEU A 173 81.04 -58.02 -106.08
C LEU A 173 80.05 -58.63 -105.08
N LEU A 174 80.04 -59.97 -104.91
CA LEU A 174 79.18 -60.64 -103.94
C LEU A 174 79.53 -60.23 -102.50
N VAL A 175 80.82 -60.17 -102.14
CA VAL A 175 81.29 -59.70 -100.83
C VAL A 175 80.90 -58.23 -100.60
N ASN A 176 80.98 -57.37 -101.62
CA ASN A 176 80.58 -55.97 -101.50
C ASN A 176 79.05 -55.82 -101.32
N ASN A 177 78.25 -56.61 -102.04
CA ASN A 177 76.79 -56.64 -101.89
C ASN A 177 76.38 -57.17 -100.50
N LEU A 178 77.02 -58.22 -99.99
CA LEU A 178 76.80 -58.75 -98.65
C LEU A 178 77.19 -57.73 -97.57
N ARG A 179 78.32 -57.03 -97.75
CA ARG A 179 78.73 -55.93 -96.87
C ARG A 179 77.71 -54.81 -96.86
N GLN A 180 77.27 -54.33 -98.03
CA GLN A 180 76.27 -53.27 -98.13
C GLN A 180 74.92 -53.67 -97.49
N SER A 181 74.51 -54.93 -97.64
CA SER A 181 73.33 -55.49 -96.97
C SER A 181 73.49 -55.51 -95.45
N ASN A 182 74.67 -55.91 -94.95
CA ASN A 182 74.98 -55.92 -93.52
C ASN A 182 75.03 -54.50 -92.93
N ASP A 183 75.63 -53.54 -93.64
CA ASP A 183 75.64 -52.12 -93.27
C ASP A 183 74.20 -51.55 -93.21
N GLN A 184 73.33 -51.92 -94.15
CA GLN A 184 71.90 -51.56 -94.13
C GLN A 184 71.15 -52.17 -92.93
N LEU A 185 71.36 -53.46 -92.65
CA LEU A 185 70.77 -54.15 -91.50
C LEU A 185 71.28 -53.57 -90.17
N GLN A 186 72.56 -53.21 -90.09
CA GLN A 186 73.15 -52.54 -88.93
C GLN A 186 72.55 -51.14 -88.72
N PHE A 187 72.33 -50.38 -89.79
CA PHE A 187 71.61 -49.09 -89.73
C PHE A 187 70.16 -49.27 -89.24
N GLN A 188 69.42 -50.24 -89.79
CA GLN A 188 68.05 -50.56 -89.35
C GLN A 188 68.01 -51.00 -87.88
N LEU A 189 68.95 -51.83 -87.43
CA LEU A 189 69.09 -52.22 -86.03
C LEU A 189 69.41 -51.03 -85.12
N GLN A 190 70.25 -50.09 -85.56
CA GLN A 190 70.55 -48.87 -84.82
C GLN A 190 69.33 -47.93 -84.75
N GLU A 191 68.58 -47.79 -85.84
CA GLU A 191 67.35 -47.00 -85.88
C GLU A 191 66.25 -47.62 -84.99
N LEU A 192 66.06 -48.94 -85.04
CA LEU A 192 65.11 -49.67 -84.18
C LEU A 192 65.50 -49.60 -82.70
N LYS A 193 66.80 -49.72 -82.37
CA LYS A 193 67.31 -49.46 -80.99
C LYS A 193 67.05 -48.02 -80.56
N GLY A 194 67.20 -47.05 -81.45
CA GLY A 194 66.86 -45.64 -81.23
C GLY A 194 65.36 -45.42 -80.97
N LYS A 195 64.49 -46.01 -81.80
CA LYS A 195 63.03 -45.99 -81.65
C LYS A 195 62.59 -46.63 -80.33
N ASN A 196 63.13 -47.80 -80.00
CA ASN A 196 62.83 -48.51 -78.75
C ASN A 196 63.28 -47.72 -77.52
N LYS A 197 64.49 -47.12 -77.54
CA LYS A 197 64.97 -46.23 -76.47
C LYS A 197 64.04 -45.02 -76.26
N ARG A 198 63.60 -44.36 -77.35
CA ARG A 198 62.64 -43.25 -77.28
C ARG A 198 61.29 -43.68 -76.72
N LEU A 199 60.73 -44.81 -77.19
CA LEU A 199 59.46 -45.36 -76.67
C LEU A 199 59.56 -45.68 -75.17
N ASN A 200 60.66 -46.29 -74.73
CA ASN A 200 60.88 -46.60 -73.31
C ASN A 200 61.10 -45.32 -72.46
N GLN A 201 61.72 -44.28 -73.01
CA GLN A 201 61.81 -42.96 -72.36
C GLN A 201 60.42 -42.31 -72.22
N ASN A 202 59.63 -42.28 -73.31
CA ASN A 202 58.26 -41.74 -73.29
C ASN A 202 57.37 -42.50 -72.30
N PHE A 203 57.39 -43.83 -72.30
CA PHE A 203 56.63 -44.66 -71.37
C PHE A 203 57.02 -44.41 -69.90
N ASN A 204 58.32 -44.27 -69.61
CA ASN A 204 58.77 -43.92 -68.26
C ASN A 204 58.41 -42.49 -67.85
N GLN A 205 58.32 -41.55 -68.79
CA GLN A 205 57.83 -40.19 -68.54
C GLN A 205 56.32 -40.21 -68.27
N GLU A 206 55.52 -40.81 -69.15
CA GLU A 206 54.07 -40.92 -69.00
C GLU A 206 53.68 -41.62 -67.69
N ARG A 207 54.39 -42.70 -67.32
CA ARG A 207 54.20 -43.38 -66.03
C ARG A 207 54.51 -42.46 -64.83
N LYS A 208 55.52 -41.59 -64.92
CA LYS A 208 55.81 -40.58 -63.88
C LYS A 208 54.72 -39.52 -63.83
N GLU A 209 54.31 -38.99 -64.98
CA GLU A 209 53.24 -37.98 -65.05
C GLU A 209 51.91 -38.50 -64.50
N LEU A 210 51.55 -39.76 -64.77
CA LEU A 210 50.39 -40.43 -64.18
C LEU A 210 50.55 -40.63 -62.67
N GLN A 211 51.73 -41.06 -62.20
CA GLN A 211 52.01 -41.19 -60.77
C GLN A 211 51.95 -39.84 -60.03
N GLU A 212 52.43 -38.76 -60.67
CA GLU A 212 52.33 -37.40 -60.14
C GLU A 212 50.89 -36.88 -60.12
N LYS A 213 50.09 -37.12 -61.17
CA LYS A 213 48.66 -36.77 -61.21
C LYS A 213 47.90 -37.47 -60.08
N ALA A 214 48.05 -38.79 -59.97
CA ALA A 214 47.44 -39.58 -58.90
C ALA A 214 47.92 -39.14 -57.50
N HIS A 215 49.18 -38.71 -57.34
CA HIS A 215 49.65 -38.16 -56.06
C HIS A 215 49.04 -36.78 -55.75
N LYS A 216 48.94 -35.89 -56.74
CA LYS A 216 48.30 -34.56 -56.60
C LYS A 216 46.81 -34.71 -56.24
N GLU A 217 46.10 -35.60 -56.91
CA GLU A 217 44.70 -35.97 -56.59
C GLU A 217 44.58 -36.54 -55.17
N GLN A 218 45.49 -37.44 -54.76
CA GLN A 218 45.52 -37.99 -53.41
C GLN A 218 45.79 -36.91 -52.33
N VAL A 219 46.57 -35.88 -52.62
CA VAL A 219 46.78 -34.73 -51.71
C VAL A 219 45.50 -33.91 -51.60
N VAL A 220 44.91 -33.49 -52.73
CA VAL A 220 43.65 -32.71 -52.73
C VAL A 220 42.52 -33.43 -51.97
N LEU A 221 42.38 -34.76 -52.14
CA LEU A 221 41.39 -35.56 -51.41
C LEU A 221 41.68 -35.67 -49.90
N LYS A 222 42.96 -35.65 -49.48
CA LYS A 222 43.33 -35.60 -48.06
C LYS A 222 43.03 -34.24 -47.45
N ASP A 223 43.33 -33.17 -48.18
CA ASP A 223 43.07 -31.79 -47.73
C ASP A 223 41.56 -31.55 -47.58
N GLN A 224 40.75 -32.00 -48.55
CA GLN A 224 39.29 -31.99 -48.47
C GLN A 224 38.78 -32.82 -47.28
N LEU A 225 39.30 -34.03 -47.07
CA LEU A 225 38.94 -34.87 -45.92
C LEU A 225 39.32 -34.20 -44.58
N GLN A 226 40.46 -33.54 -44.50
CA GLN A 226 40.90 -32.82 -43.31
C GLN A 226 39.98 -31.62 -43.01
N VAL A 227 39.60 -30.85 -44.03
CA VAL A 227 38.61 -29.77 -43.89
C VAL A 227 37.26 -30.33 -43.43
N HIS A 228 36.77 -31.43 -43.99
CA HIS A 228 35.54 -32.07 -43.54
C HIS A 228 35.61 -32.58 -42.10
N ILE A 229 36.73 -33.20 -41.68
CA ILE A 229 36.94 -33.62 -40.28
C ILE A 229 36.91 -32.39 -39.35
N GLN A 230 37.55 -31.28 -39.73
CA GLN A 230 37.52 -30.05 -38.95
C GLN A 230 36.11 -29.44 -38.88
N THR A 231 35.37 -29.39 -39.99
CA THR A 231 33.98 -28.91 -40.03
C THR A 231 33.07 -29.76 -39.15
N ILE A 232 33.20 -31.09 -39.20
CA ILE A 232 32.44 -32.01 -38.33
C ILE A 232 32.82 -31.80 -36.87
N GLY A 233 34.11 -31.58 -36.56
CA GLY A 233 34.57 -31.27 -35.21
C GLY A 233 33.94 -29.99 -34.64
N ILE A 234 33.87 -28.92 -35.45
CA ILE A 234 33.21 -27.65 -35.08
C ILE A 234 31.70 -27.88 -34.85
N LEU A 235 31.00 -28.52 -35.80
CA LEU A 235 29.57 -28.79 -35.68
C LEU A 235 29.21 -29.70 -34.50
N VAL A 236 30.10 -30.64 -34.13
CA VAL A 236 29.93 -31.47 -32.92
C VAL A 236 30.14 -30.63 -31.66
N ALA A 237 31.16 -29.78 -31.61
CA ALA A 237 31.40 -28.88 -30.48
C ALA A 237 30.22 -27.91 -30.27
N GLU A 238 29.80 -27.18 -31.32
CA GLU A 238 28.63 -26.30 -31.31
C GLU A 238 27.36 -27.04 -30.87
N LYS A 239 27.12 -28.26 -31.39
CA LYS A 239 25.99 -29.09 -30.96
C LYS A 239 26.06 -29.43 -29.47
N THR A 240 27.23 -29.80 -28.94
CA THR A 240 27.37 -30.11 -27.51
C THR A 240 27.21 -28.87 -26.62
N GLU A 241 27.70 -27.71 -27.05
CA GLU A 241 27.54 -26.44 -26.34
C GLU A 241 26.07 -25.99 -26.33
N LEU A 242 25.40 -25.99 -27.49
CA LEU A 242 23.97 -25.69 -27.61
C LEU A 242 23.10 -26.68 -26.81
N GLN A 243 23.43 -27.97 -26.81
CA GLN A 243 22.71 -28.98 -26.03
C GLN A 243 22.92 -28.79 -24.52
N SER A 244 24.12 -28.38 -24.09
CA SER A 244 24.40 -28.03 -22.69
C SER A 244 23.64 -26.77 -22.26
N SER A 245 23.74 -25.70 -23.05
CA SER A 245 23.05 -24.43 -22.81
C SER A 245 21.52 -24.59 -22.78
N LEU A 246 20.96 -25.41 -23.68
CA LEU A 246 19.54 -25.75 -23.68
C LEU A 246 19.14 -26.54 -22.42
N SER A 247 19.97 -27.50 -21.97
CA SER A 247 19.71 -28.27 -20.75
C SER A 247 19.72 -27.38 -19.51
N LEU A 248 20.73 -26.50 -19.39
CA LEU A 248 20.85 -25.52 -18.31
C LEU A 248 19.65 -24.56 -18.31
N SER A 249 19.29 -24.00 -19.47
CA SER A 249 18.13 -23.12 -19.60
C SER A 249 16.82 -23.80 -19.19
N GLN A 250 16.61 -25.06 -19.59
CA GLN A 250 15.44 -25.85 -19.16
C GLN A 250 15.44 -26.13 -17.65
N GLN A 251 16.60 -26.36 -17.04
CA GLN A 251 16.71 -26.56 -15.60
C GLN A 251 16.39 -25.27 -14.84
N THR A 252 16.95 -24.12 -15.25
CA THR A 252 16.63 -22.81 -14.66
C THR A 252 15.15 -22.46 -14.84
N ALA A 253 14.55 -22.74 -16.01
CA ALA A 253 13.12 -22.53 -16.24
C ALA A 253 12.24 -23.37 -15.30
N LYS A 254 12.60 -24.64 -15.04
CA LYS A 254 11.92 -25.52 -14.07
C LYS A 254 12.07 -25.00 -12.63
N GLN A 255 13.25 -24.53 -12.25
CA GLN A 255 13.49 -23.92 -10.93
C GLN A 255 12.62 -22.66 -10.75
N LYS A 256 12.59 -21.76 -11.74
CA LYS A 256 11.75 -20.56 -11.70
C LYS A 256 10.25 -20.85 -11.71
N ALA A 257 9.81 -21.93 -12.37
CA ALA A 257 8.42 -22.39 -12.25
C ALA A 257 8.08 -22.79 -10.79
N GLY A 258 8.95 -23.56 -10.12
CA GLY A 258 8.78 -23.94 -8.71
C GLY A 258 8.78 -22.73 -7.76
N GLU A 259 9.69 -21.77 -7.95
CA GLU A 259 9.69 -20.51 -7.18
C GLU A 259 8.37 -19.74 -7.36
N ILE A 260 7.82 -19.68 -8.58
CA ILE A 260 6.55 -19.01 -8.88
C ILE A 260 5.37 -19.74 -8.21
N GLU A 261 5.36 -21.07 -8.19
CA GLU A 261 4.33 -21.85 -7.48
C GLU A 261 4.40 -21.65 -5.96
N GLU A 262 5.60 -21.62 -5.37
CA GLU A 262 5.77 -21.35 -3.95
C GLU A 262 5.32 -19.93 -3.57
N LEU A 263 5.72 -18.92 -4.36
CA LEU A 263 5.29 -17.53 -4.17
C LEU A 263 3.78 -17.37 -4.34
N GLN A 264 3.16 -18.09 -5.28
CA GLN A 264 1.69 -18.17 -5.36
C GLN A 264 1.05 -18.81 -4.13
N GLY A 265 1.66 -19.87 -3.57
CA GLY A 265 1.23 -20.49 -2.31
C GLY A 265 1.27 -19.49 -1.15
N ARG A 266 2.41 -18.82 -0.95
CA ARG A 266 2.61 -17.77 0.06
C ARG A 266 1.59 -16.63 -0.11
N LEU A 267 1.33 -16.19 -1.35
CA LEU A 267 0.35 -15.15 -1.66
C LEU A 267 -1.09 -15.59 -1.36
N ARG A 268 -1.47 -16.84 -1.66
CA ARG A 268 -2.80 -17.40 -1.30
C ARG A 268 -2.97 -17.45 0.22
N ALA A 269 -1.96 -17.90 0.97
CA ALA A 269 -1.99 -17.94 2.43
C ALA A 269 -1.99 -16.53 3.07
N SER A 270 -1.36 -15.54 2.44
CA SER A 270 -1.47 -14.13 2.83
C SER A 270 -2.88 -13.57 2.62
N ARG A 271 -3.47 -13.79 1.44
CA ARG A 271 -4.84 -13.36 1.13
C ARG A 271 -5.91 -14.01 2.00
N GLN A 272 -5.73 -15.29 2.35
CA GLN A 272 -6.62 -15.99 3.27
C GLN A 272 -6.60 -15.31 4.65
N ARG A 273 -5.41 -15.11 5.24
CA ARG A 273 -5.25 -14.40 6.52
C ARG A 273 -5.81 -12.98 6.49
N ALA A 274 -5.63 -12.24 5.39
CA ALA A 274 -6.26 -10.92 5.23
C ALA A 274 -7.79 -11.00 5.30
N SER A 275 -8.42 -11.96 4.60
CA SER A 275 -9.87 -12.16 4.64
C SER A 275 -10.39 -12.67 5.99
N ASP A 276 -9.58 -13.42 6.74
CA ASP A 276 -9.91 -13.86 8.09
C ASP A 276 -9.85 -12.66 9.07
N LEU A 277 -8.81 -11.83 8.99
CA LEU A 277 -8.68 -10.57 9.74
C LEU A 277 -9.78 -9.55 9.39
N GLU A 278 -10.17 -9.42 8.12
CA GLU A 278 -11.33 -8.61 7.68
C GLU A 278 -12.61 -9.06 8.39
N ARG A 279 -12.81 -10.39 8.55
CA ARG A 279 -13.97 -10.95 9.27
C ARG A 279 -13.88 -10.71 10.77
N GLU A 280 -12.70 -10.79 11.37
CA GLU A 280 -12.47 -10.45 12.79
C GLU A 280 -12.68 -8.96 13.08
N ILE A 281 -12.23 -8.05 12.20
CA ILE A 281 -12.52 -6.61 12.29
C ILE A 281 -14.02 -6.36 12.23
N ILE A 282 -14.76 -7.08 11.36
CA ILE A 282 -16.22 -6.96 11.27
C ILE A 282 -16.91 -7.50 12.55
N THR A 283 -16.47 -8.63 13.13
CA THR A 283 -17.08 -9.13 14.38
C THR A 283 -16.76 -8.25 15.58
N LEU A 284 -15.52 -7.75 15.70
CA LEU A 284 -15.12 -6.78 16.73
C LEU A 284 -15.85 -5.45 16.59
N SER A 285 -16.00 -4.93 15.37
CA SER A 285 -16.78 -3.71 15.10
C SER A 285 -18.25 -3.87 15.51
N ASN A 286 -18.88 -5.00 15.17
CA ASN A 286 -20.25 -5.30 15.60
C ASN A 286 -20.37 -5.45 17.12
N SER A 287 -19.39 -6.08 17.79
CA SER A 287 -19.33 -6.20 19.25
C SER A 287 -19.19 -4.84 19.92
N ASN A 288 -18.27 -3.99 19.44
CA ASN A 288 -18.07 -2.63 19.95
C ASN A 288 -19.34 -1.78 19.75
N GLN A 289 -20.04 -1.91 18.61
CA GLN A 289 -21.33 -1.22 18.41
C GLN A 289 -22.45 -1.74 19.34
N GLN A 290 -22.37 -2.96 19.86
CA GLN A 290 -23.29 -3.46 20.91
C GLN A 290 -22.90 -2.90 22.29
N LEU A 291 -21.61 -2.89 22.63
CA LEU A 291 -21.10 -2.28 23.86
C LEU A 291 -21.40 -0.77 23.93
N GLU A 292 -21.27 -0.05 22.81
CA GLU A 292 -21.71 1.35 22.71
C GLU A 292 -23.20 1.53 23.02
N LYS A 293 -24.07 0.64 22.53
CA LYS A 293 -25.52 0.72 22.79
C LYS A 293 -25.83 0.48 24.26
N ALA A 294 -25.23 -0.56 24.86
CA ALA A 294 -25.35 -0.83 26.28
C ALA A 294 -24.83 0.34 27.13
N ASN A 295 -23.68 0.93 26.77
CA ASN A 295 -23.14 2.10 27.46
C ASN A 295 -24.07 3.33 27.32
N LYS A 296 -24.65 3.56 26.14
CA LYS A 296 -25.67 4.58 25.89
C LYS A 296 -27.00 4.32 26.62
N GLU A 297 -27.23 3.12 27.13
CA GLU A 297 -28.36 2.79 28.01
C GLU A 297 -27.98 2.99 29.49
N TYR A 298 -26.80 2.52 29.93
CA TYR A 298 -26.28 2.77 31.27
C TYR A 298 -26.11 4.26 31.58
N VAL A 299 -25.69 5.09 30.62
CA VAL A 299 -25.63 6.56 30.79
C VAL A 299 -27.02 7.15 31.07
N LYS A 300 -28.06 6.71 30.35
CA LYS A 300 -29.45 7.16 30.60
C LYS A 300 -29.95 6.73 31.97
N ASP A 301 -29.60 5.52 32.41
CA ASP A 301 -29.96 5.05 33.75
C ASP A 301 -29.21 5.81 34.85
N VAL A 302 -27.94 6.17 34.64
CA VAL A 302 -27.20 7.06 35.54
C VAL A 302 -27.84 8.47 35.59
N GLU A 303 -28.27 9.03 34.47
CA GLU A 303 -29.01 10.31 34.43
C GLU A 303 -30.37 10.22 35.12
N ARG A 304 -31.12 9.13 34.89
CA ARG A 304 -32.40 8.83 35.54
C ARG A 304 -32.24 8.76 37.05
N LEU A 305 -31.30 7.95 37.54
CA LEU A 305 -30.97 7.79 38.96
C LEU A 305 -30.44 9.08 39.59
N LYS A 306 -29.67 9.91 38.87
CA LYS A 306 -29.30 11.27 39.32
C LYS A 306 -30.55 12.15 39.50
N SER A 307 -31.50 12.10 38.56
CA SER A 307 -32.76 12.85 38.67
C SER A 307 -33.65 12.38 39.83
N GLU A 308 -33.65 11.07 40.11
CA GLU A 308 -34.40 10.47 41.22
C GLU A 308 -33.76 10.84 42.57
N ASN A 309 -32.43 10.74 42.70
CA ASN A 309 -31.70 11.20 43.88
C ASN A 309 -31.90 12.69 44.15
N TYR A 310 -31.93 13.54 43.12
CA TYR A 310 -32.21 14.98 43.29
C TYR A 310 -33.63 15.23 43.82
N LYS A 311 -34.64 14.53 43.29
CA LYS A 311 -36.04 14.61 43.78
C LYS A 311 -36.14 14.14 45.24
N ILE A 312 -35.52 13.02 45.58
CA ILE A 312 -35.48 12.47 46.95
C ILE A 312 -34.74 13.41 47.90
N GLY A 313 -33.64 14.02 47.46
CA GLY A 313 -32.91 15.05 48.21
C GLY A 313 -33.79 16.24 48.56
N LYS A 314 -34.50 16.81 47.58
CA LYS A 314 -35.44 17.92 47.78
C LYS A 314 -36.59 17.56 48.72
N LEU A 315 -37.19 16.37 48.57
CA LEU A 315 -38.23 15.88 49.48
C LEU A 315 -37.71 15.70 50.92
N ASN A 316 -36.45 15.29 51.08
CA ASN A 316 -35.78 15.17 52.39
C ASN A 316 -35.52 16.55 53.02
N GLU A 317 -35.16 17.56 52.23
CA GLU A 317 -35.07 18.96 52.69
C GLU A 317 -36.43 19.54 53.11
N GLU A 318 -37.49 19.29 52.33
CA GLU A 318 -38.87 19.68 52.66
C GLU A 318 -39.36 19.01 53.95
N LEU A 319 -39.10 17.70 54.12
CA LEU A 319 -39.41 16.97 55.36
C LEU A 319 -38.57 17.43 56.56
N LYS A 320 -37.31 17.83 56.37
CA LYS A 320 -36.49 18.43 57.43
C LYS A 320 -37.04 19.78 57.86
N ALA A 321 -37.47 20.63 56.92
CA ALA A 321 -38.09 21.92 57.23
C ALA A 321 -39.40 21.73 58.02
N ALA A 322 -40.27 20.80 57.59
CA ALA A 322 -41.49 20.47 58.31
C ALA A 322 -41.23 19.93 59.73
N ASN A 323 -40.22 19.06 59.91
CA ASN A 323 -39.82 18.57 61.23
C ASN A 323 -39.24 19.68 62.12
N ALA A 324 -38.46 20.62 61.57
CA ALA A 324 -37.97 21.77 62.31
C ALA A 324 -39.11 22.69 62.78
N GLU A 325 -40.11 22.95 61.91
CA GLU A 325 -41.29 23.74 62.26
C GLU A 325 -42.14 23.05 63.34
N LEU A 326 -42.35 21.73 63.24
CA LEU A 326 -43.04 20.93 64.27
C LEU A 326 -42.27 20.94 65.60
N THR A 327 -40.94 20.84 65.56
CA THR A 327 -40.08 20.92 66.75
C THR A 327 -40.22 22.30 67.40
N GLN A 328 -40.18 23.38 66.63
CA GLN A 328 -40.36 24.74 67.13
C GLN A 328 -41.76 24.95 67.75
N LYS A 329 -42.81 24.42 67.12
CA LYS A 329 -44.18 24.42 67.67
C LYS A 329 -44.26 23.66 69.00
N LEU A 330 -43.59 22.50 69.11
CA LEU A 330 -43.51 21.72 70.33
C LEU A 330 -42.73 22.45 71.44
N THR A 331 -41.56 23.02 71.14
CA THR A 331 -40.80 23.85 72.08
C THR A 331 -41.61 25.05 72.57
N LYS A 332 -42.34 25.74 71.68
CA LYS A 332 -43.27 26.80 72.10
C LYS A 332 -44.34 26.26 73.05
N LYS A 333 -44.95 25.11 72.75
CA LYS A 333 -45.96 24.51 73.64
C LYS A 333 -45.40 24.07 74.99
N ILE A 334 -44.16 23.60 75.06
CA ILE A 334 -43.46 23.32 76.33
C ILE A 334 -43.26 24.62 77.12
N ASN A 335 -42.85 25.70 76.47
CA ASN A 335 -42.69 27.01 77.12
C ASN A 335 -44.03 27.59 77.60
N ASP A 336 -45.09 27.48 76.78
CA ASP A 336 -46.47 27.86 77.15
C ASP A 336 -46.91 27.07 78.42
N PHE A 337 -46.66 25.75 78.47
CA PHE A 337 -46.95 24.90 79.64
C PHE A 337 -46.14 25.30 80.87
N GLN A 338 -44.84 25.57 80.74
CA GLN A 338 -43.99 26.01 81.86
C GLN A 338 -44.37 27.40 82.40
N ALA A 339 -44.92 28.28 81.57
CA ALA A 339 -45.49 29.54 82.02
C ALA A 339 -46.78 29.29 82.82
N LEU A 340 -47.70 28.49 82.27
CA LEU A 340 -48.96 28.14 82.91
C LEU A 340 -48.76 27.37 84.25
N GLU A 341 -47.73 26.52 84.33
CA GLU A 341 -47.36 25.82 85.57
C GLU A 341 -46.85 26.78 86.65
N LYS A 342 -46.09 27.82 86.28
CA LYS A 342 -45.66 28.89 87.20
C LYS A 342 -46.85 29.73 87.67
N GLU A 343 -47.74 30.11 86.76
CA GLU A 343 -48.98 30.83 87.10
C GLU A 343 -49.88 30.00 88.04
N LEU A 344 -49.98 28.70 87.82
CA LEU A 344 -50.75 27.77 88.66
C LEU A 344 -50.10 27.62 90.04
N LEU A 345 -48.77 27.55 90.12
CA LEU A 345 -48.01 27.53 91.38
C LEU A 345 -48.16 28.86 92.15
N GLU A 346 -48.10 29.99 91.46
CA GLU A 346 -48.37 31.31 92.06
C GLU A 346 -49.81 31.43 92.56
N CYS A 347 -50.79 30.93 91.79
CA CYS A 347 -52.19 30.83 92.22
C CYS A 347 -52.38 29.91 93.43
N ARG A 348 -51.64 28.79 93.53
CA ARG A 348 -51.62 27.94 94.74
C ARG A 348 -51.02 28.65 95.95
N ASN A 349 -49.95 29.43 95.77
CA ASN A 349 -49.37 30.24 96.84
C ASN A 349 -50.35 31.33 97.30
N LYS A 350 -50.98 32.05 96.36
CA LYS A 350 -52.05 33.02 96.63
C LYS A 350 -53.24 32.38 97.36
N LEU A 351 -53.65 31.17 96.96
CA LEU A 351 -54.70 30.40 97.63
C LEU A 351 -54.29 29.99 99.05
N SER A 352 -53.05 29.56 99.28
CA SER A 352 -52.55 29.21 100.62
C SER A 352 -52.46 30.44 101.54
N ILE A 353 -52.07 31.60 101.01
CA ILE A 353 -52.11 32.88 101.73
C ILE A 353 -53.57 33.26 102.04
N ALA A 354 -54.49 33.17 101.06
CA ALA A 354 -55.90 33.45 101.28
C ALA A 354 -56.57 32.47 102.26
N GLN A 355 -56.15 31.20 102.28
CA GLN A 355 -56.64 30.19 103.23
C GLN A 355 -56.12 30.43 104.64
N THR A 356 -54.86 30.85 104.81
CA THR A 356 -54.31 31.21 106.13
C THR A 356 -54.89 32.54 106.64
N GLN A 357 -55.15 33.51 105.76
CA GLN A 357 -55.94 34.71 106.08
C GLN A 357 -57.39 34.35 106.46
N ALA A 358 -58.06 33.48 105.70
CA ALA A 358 -59.40 33.01 106.04
C ALA A 358 -59.43 32.27 107.39
N GLN A 359 -58.41 31.46 107.69
CA GLN A 359 -58.25 30.82 109.01
C GLN A 359 -58.10 31.85 110.14
N GLN A 360 -57.30 32.90 109.95
CA GLN A 360 -57.16 34.01 110.91
C GLN A 360 -58.48 34.77 111.11
N ILE A 361 -59.26 34.94 110.04
CA ILE A 361 -60.61 35.54 110.07
C ILE A 361 -61.60 34.63 110.81
N THR A 362 -61.60 33.31 110.60
CA THR A 362 -62.44 32.35 111.34
C THR A 362 -62.01 32.12 112.79
N VAL A 363 -60.84 32.63 113.21
CA VAL A 363 -60.43 32.70 114.62
C VAL A 363 -60.85 34.04 115.25
N SER A 364 -61.31 34.99 114.44
CA SER A 364 -61.74 36.33 114.83
C SER A 364 -63.23 36.53 114.51
N ASP A 365 -64.10 35.79 115.18
CA ASP A 365 -65.56 35.95 115.06
C ASP A 365 -65.98 37.37 115.50
N SER A 366 -66.21 38.21 114.50
CA SER A 366 -66.70 39.58 114.60
C SER A 366 -67.82 39.77 113.60
N GLU A 367 -68.86 40.51 113.98
CA GLU A 367 -70.05 40.76 113.17
C GLU A 367 -69.76 41.53 111.86
N GLU A 368 -68.58 42.12 111.71
CA GLU A 368 -68.12 42.63 110.41
C GLU A 368 -67.96 41.54 109.34
N ASN A 369 -67.62 40.30 109.73
CA ASN A 369 -67.29 39.24 108.77
C ASN A 369 -68.54 38.71 108.05
N THR A 370 -69.69 38.63 108.73
CA THR A 370 -70.96 38.23 108.11
C THR A 370 -71.46 39.30 107.14
N SER A 371 -71.37 40.58 107.53
CA SER A 371 -71.75 41.71 106.66
C SER A 371 -70.90 41.78 105.39
N LYS A 372 -69.56 41.66 105.51
CA LYS A 372 -68.65 41.61 104.36
C LYS A 372 -68.88 40.38 103.47
N LEU A 373 -69.23 39.23 104.05
CA LEU A 373 -69.56 38.03 103.29
C LEU A 373 -70.85 38.20 102.47
N GLU A 374 -71.88 38.83 103.03
CA GLU A 374 -73.13 39.13 102.31
C GLU A 374 -72.92 40.17 101.19
N GLU A 375 -72.10 41.19 101.44
CA GLU A 375 -71.67 42.16 100.41
C GLU A 375 -70.91 41.47 99.26
N VAL A 376 -70.00 40.53 99.57
CA VAL A 376 -69.29 39.71 98.56
C VAL A 376 -70.27 38.80 97.79
N TYR A 377 -71.30 38.25 98.42
CA TYR A 377 -72.34 37.49 97.71
C TYR A 377 -73.16 38.38 96.75
N GLN A 378 -73.49 39.60 97.14
CA GLN A 378 -74.15 40.56 96.23
C GLN A 378 -73.23 40.97 95.06
N GLN A 379 -71.96 41.26 95.33
CA GLN A 379 -70.98 41.55 94.27
C GLN A 379 -70.78 40.36 93.33
N LYS A 380 -70.76 39.13 93.84
CA LYS A 380 -70.72 37.90 93.03
C LYS A 380 -71.95 37.80 92.12
N PHE A 381 -73.16 37.99 92.66
CA PHE A 381 -74.41 37.92 91.87
C PHE A 381 -74.46 39.00 90.78
N GLU A 382 -74.02 40.23 91.10
CA GLU A 382 -73.88 41.34 90.15
C GLU A 382 -72.88 41.01 89.02
N LEU A 383 -71.76 40.35 89.34
CA LEU A 383 -70.77 39.89 88.36
C LEU A 383 -71.27 38.70 87.52
N GLU A 384 -71.98 37.73 88.10
CA GLU A 384 -72.60 36.61 87.35
C GLU A 384 -73.66 37.13 86.36
N LYS A 385 -74.47 38.12 86.78
CA LYS A 385 -75.43 38.84 85.92
C LYS A 385 -74.73 39.59 84.77
N ARG A 386 -73.63 40.30 85.05
CA ARG A 386 -72.82 40.98 84.02
C ARG A 386 -72.16 39.98 83.06
N LEU A 387 -71.70 38.83 83.54
CA LEU A 387 -71.18 37.74 82.70
C LEU A 387 -72.26 37.12 81.82
N SER A 388 -73.51 37.01 82.29
CA SER A 388 -74.65 36.58 81.47
C SER A 388 -74.92 37.59 80.33
N LEU A 389 -75.05 38.87 80.66
CA LEU A 389 -75.27 39.94 79.68
C LEU A 389 -74.14 40.04 78.65
N ASN A 390 -72.88 39.87 79.08
CA ASN A 390 -71.74 39.86 78.16
C ASN A 390 -71.74 38.62 77.25
N LYS A 391 -72.16 37.43 77.73
CA LYS A 391 -72.33 36.24 76.88
C LYS A 391 -73.43 36.44 75.85
N GLU A 392 -74.57 37.01 76.23
CA GLU A 392 -75.64 37.36 75.28
C GLU A 392 -75.18 38.40 74.24
N SER A 393 -74.42 39.41 74.66
CA SER A 393 -73.82 40.42 73.78
C SER A 393 -72.85 39.79 72.77
N ILE A 394 -71.94 38.92 73.22
CA ILE A 394 -71.02 38.18 72.34
C ILE A 394 -71.80 37.26 71.39
N SER A 395 -72.87 36.61 71.86
CA SER A 395 -73.73 35.79 71.00
C SER A 395 -74.40 36.60 69.90
N LYS A 396 -74.90 37.81 70.22
CA LYS A 396 -75.47 38.73 69.23
C LYS A 396 -74.42 39.20 68.23
N LEU A 397 -73.24 39.62 68.68
CA LEU A 397 -72.14 40.03 67.80
C LEU A 397 -71.64 38.91 66.88
N ILE A 398 -71.70 37.64 67.31
CA ILE A 398 -71.40 36.48 66.47
C ILE A 398 -72.50 36.30 65.40
N MET A 399 -73.78 36.38 65.77
CA MET A 399 -74.89 36.30 64.82
C MET A 399 -74.86 37.45 63.81
N GLU A 400 -74.59 38.68 64.25
CA GLU A 400 -74.44 39.87 63.40
C GLU A 400 -73.24 39.73 62.46
N ARG A 401 -72.09 39.26 62.94
CA ARG A 401 -70.92 38.94 62.10
C ARG A 401 -71.28 37.92 61.01
N ASP A 402 -71.96 36.85 61.37
CA ASP A 402 -72.26 35.76 60.44
C ASP A 402 -73.33 36.16 59.43
N GLN A 403 -74.34 36.94 59.86
CA GLN A 403 -75.33 37.54 58.96
C GLN A 403 -74.68 38.55 57.99
N MET A 404 -73.75 39.40 58.46
CA MET A 404 -73.00 40.29 57.58
C MET A 404 -72.08 39.51 56.62
N SER A 405 -71.43 38.44 57.08
CA SER A 405 -70.61 37.56 56.25
C SER A 405 -71.45 36.90 55.15
N GLU A 406 -72.65 36.43 55.47
CA GLU A 406 -73.59 35.87 54.50
C GLU A 406 -74.05 36.94 53.49
N GLN A 407 -74.40 38.15 53.95
CA GLN A 407 -74.72 39.28 53.06
C GLN A 407 -73.56 39.62 52.11
N TYR A 408 -72.31 39.64 52.60
CA TYR A 408 -71.14 39.84 51.74
C TYR A 408 -70.95 38.70 50.73
N GLN A 409 -71.16 37.44 51.11
CA GLN A 409 -71.10 36.31 50.17
C GLN A 409 -72.21 36.38 49.11
N GLN A 410 -73.44 36.72 49.51
CA GLN A 410 -74.56 36.93 48.59
C GLN A 410 -74.27 38.11 47.64
N TYR A 411 -73.76 39.23 48.14
CA TYR A 411 -73.38 40.39 47.32
C TYR A 411 -72.25 40.08 46.35
N ILE A 412 -71.19 39.39 46.78
CA ILE A 412 -70.09 38.93 45.90
C ILE A 412 -70.62 37.98 44.82
N THR A 413 -71.58 37.11 45.16
CA THR A 413 -72.22 36.20 44.19
C THR A 413 -73.07 36.96 43.17
N GLN A 414 -73.88 37.94 43.60
CA GLN A 414 -74.65 38.83 42.73
C GLN A 414 -73.74 39.67 41.81
N LEU A 415 -72.67 40.25 42.36
CA LEU A 415 -71.70 41.04 41.59
C LEU A 415 -70.95 40.15 40.58
N SER A 416 -70.63 38.91 40.95
CA SER A 416 -70.04 37.92 40.03
C SER A 416 -71.01 37.55 38.90
N GLN A 417 -72.30 37.38 39.21
CA GLN A 417 -73.35 37.14 38.21
C GLN A 417 -73.52 38.33 37.27
N GLN A 418 -73.53 39.56 37.78
CA GLN A 418 -73.54 40.79 36.97
C GLN A 418 -72.29 40.91 36.09
N VAL A 419 -71.11 40.58 36.60
CA VAL A 419 -69.86 40.56 35.80
C VAL A 419 -69.91 39.49 34.71
N THR A 420 -70.60 38.36 34.92
CA THR A 420 -70.86 37.39 33.83
C THR A 420 -71.94 37.86 32.86
N SER A 421 -73.05 38.45 33.30
CA SER A 421 -74.09 38.95 32.39
C SER A 421 -73.53 40.08 31.53
N LEU A 422 -72.90 41.09 32.13
CA LEU A 422 -72.22 42.18 31.43
C LEU A 422 -71.13 41.66 30.47
N ARG A 423 -70.43 40.57 30.79
CA ARG A 423 -69.45 39.95 29.89
C ARG A 423 -70.13 39.31 28.66
N ASP A 424 -71.29 38.68 28.85
CA ASP A 424 -72.03 38.03 27.76
C ASP A 424 -72.88 39.03 26.95
N GLU A 425 -73.38 40.09 27.59
CA GLU A 425 -73.91 41.30 26.96
C GLU A 425 -72.82 42.01 26.13
N ILE A 426 -71.58 42.12 26.63
CA ILE A 426 -70.44 42.64 25.86
C ILE A 426 -70.11 41.73 24.66
N LYS A 427 -70.24 40.39 24.77
CA LYS A 427 -70.10 39.50 23.61
C LYS A 427 -71.23 39.74 22.60
N GLN A 428 -72.48 39.80 23.05
CA GLN A 428 -73.64 40.05 22.19
C GLN A 428 -73.52 41.42 21.51
N HIS A 429 -73.30 42.49 22.27
CA HIS A 429 -73.06 43.82 21.71
C HIS A 429 -71.79 43.89 20.84
N SER A 430 -70.79 43.02 21.02
CA SER A 430 -69.65 42.95 20.08
C SER A 430 -70.04 42.30 18.75
N SER A 431 -70.89 41.27 18.74
CA SER A 431 -71.38 40.64 17.51
C SER A 431 -72.43 41.50 16.81
N GLU A 432 -73.33 42.15 17.57
CA GLU A 432 -74.23 43.19 17.08
C GLU A 432 -73.44 44.39 16.54
N LYS A 433 -72.38 44.84 17.20
CA LYS A 433 -71.49 45.90 16.67
C LYS A 433 -70.76 45.46 15.39
N GLU A 434 -70.44 44.18 15.23
CA GLU A 434 -69.87 43.67 13.96
C GLU A 434 -70.93 43.65 12.85
N GLN A 435 -72.18 43.32 13.15
CA GLN A 435 -73.32 43.37 12.23
C GLN A 435 -73.67 44.82 11.87
N LEU A 436 -73.87 45.69 12.87
CA LEU A 436 -74.11 47.12 12.73
C LEU A 436 -72.92 47.88 12.13
N SER A 437 -71.70 47.34 12.16
CA SER A 437 -70.56 47.89 11.40
C SER A 437 -70.73 47.63 9.90
N LYS A 438 -71.13 46.41 9.53
CA LYS A 438 -71.45 46.05 8.14
C LYS A 438 -72.66 46.86 7.63
N GLU A 439 -73.68 47.03 8.49
CA GLU A 439 -74.88 47.81 8.17
C GLU A 439 -74.62 49.33 8.19
N ARG A 440 -73.75 49.83 9.08
CA ARG A 440 -73.27 51.23 9.06
C ARG A 440 -72.55 51.53 7.76
N ASN A 441 -71.71 50.63 7.24
CA ASN A 441 -71.06 50.86 5.95
C ASN A 441 -72.12 51.03 4.82
N LEU A 442 -73.20 50.24 4.88
CA LEU A 442 -74.37 50.31 3.97
C LEU A 442 -75.33 51.50 4.23
N LEU A 443 -75.17 52.20 5.35
CA LEU A 443 -75.97 53.37 5.75
C LEU A 443 -75.18 54.67 5.62
N GLN A 444 -73.85 54.65 5.75
CA GLN A 444 -72.99 55.81 5.52
C GLN A 444 -72.99 56.19 4.03
N GLU A 445 -73.07 55.19 3.14
CA GLU A 445 -73.40 55.35 1.70
C GLU A 445 -74.75 56.06 1.45
N LYS A 446 -75.66 56.09 2.43
CA LYS A 446 -76.98 56.73 2.35
C LYS A 446 -77.09 58.04 3.13
N LEU A 447 -76.13 58.34 4.02
CA LEU A 447 -76.23 59.47 4.95
C LEU A 447 -75.63 60.77 4.40
N GLU A 448 -74.74 60.69 3.41
CA GLU A 448 -74.29 61.86 2.62
C GLU A 448 -75.47 62.58 1.93
N VAL A 449 -76.60 61.89 1.72
CA VAL A 449 -77.80 62.42 1.05
C VAL A 449 -78.64 63.36 1.95
N TYR A 450 -78.50 63.28 3.29
CA TYR A 450 -79.52 63.84 4.21
C TYR A 450 -79.05 64.93 5.19
N GLN A 451 -77.77 65.33 5.20
CA GLN A 451 -77.29 66.42 6.07
C GLN A 451 -77.34 67.81 5.40
N GLN A 452 -78.53 68.18 4.93
CA GLN A 452 -78.92 69.59 4.77
C GLN A 452 -80.16 69.87 5.62
N GLN A 453 -80.21 71.07 6.23
CA GLN A 453 -81.27 71.56 7.14
C GLN A 453 -81.30 70.86 8.52
N ASN A 454 -81.58 71.55 9.62
CA ASN A 454 -81.23 72.93 10.00
C ASN A 454 -81.25 73.02 11.55
N SER A 455 -80.94 74.18 12.16
CA SER A 455 -81.00 74.33 13.63
C SER A 455 -81.35 75.74 14.09
N ASN A 456 -81.78 75.83 15.38
CA ASN A 456 -82.07 77.01 16.21
C ASN A 456 -83.51 77.55 16.21
N ILE A 457 -83.96 77.98 17.39
CA ILE A 457 -84.43 79.36 17.70
C ILE A 457 -84.54 79.52 19.24
N SER A 458 -84.58 80.77 19.73
CA SER A 458 -84.49 81.14 21.16
C SER A 458 -85.84 81.59 21.76
N LYS A 459 -85.78 82.09 23.01
CA LYS A 459 -86.88 82.59 23.86
C LYS A 459 -87.28 84.03 23.50
N GLU A 460 -88.45 84.48 23.98
CA GLU A 460 -88.86 85.91 23.95
C GLU A 460 -89.73 86.30 25.18
N ASP A 461 -90.27 87.53 25.19
CA ASP A 461 -90.24 88.45 26.35
C ASP A 461 -91.63 89.00 26.80
N PRO A 462 -91.82 89.54 28.03
CA PRO A 462 -93.14 89.93 28.57
C PRO A 462 -93.46 91.43 28.45
N SER A 463 -94.76 91.79 28.42
CA SER A 463 -95.17 93.22 28.41
C SER A 463 -96.53 93.60 29.02
N GLU A 464 -97.03 92.85 30.02
CA GLU A 464 -98.05 93.38 30.98
C GLU A 464 -97.54 94.55 31.85
N LEU A 465 -96.27 94.95 31.65
CA LEU A 465 -95.48 95.78 32.54
C LEU A 465 -96.18 97.09 32.97
N ARG A 466 -96.86 97.79 32.06
CA ARG A 466 -97.15 99.23 32.23
C ARG A 466 -98.14 99.61 33.34
N VAL A 467 -99.16 98.80 33.63
CA VAL A 467 -100.06 99.04 34.78
C VAL A 467 -99.46 98.45 36.06
N LYS A 468 -98.70 97.36 35.92
CA LYS A 468 -97.81 96.85 36.96
C LYS A 468 -96.87 97.95 37.46
N ILE A 469 -96.28 98.79 36.59
CA ILE A 469 -95.26 99.83 36.94
C ILE A 469 -95.55 100.59 38.24
N ASN A 470 -96.77 101.09 38.52
CA ASN A 470 -96.99 101.94 39.71
C ASN A 470 -97.32 101.16 41.00
N ILE A 471 -97.86 99.95 40.91
CA ILE A 471 -97.85 99.04 42.09
C ILE A 471 -96.40 98.57 42.30
N LEU A 472 -95.71 98.29 41.20
CA LEU A 472 -94.28 98.08 41.12
C LEU A 472 -93.43 99.33 41.42
N THR A 473 -93.90 100.57 41.65
CA THR A 473 -92.97 101.64 42.09
C THR A 473 -92.73 101.51 43.57
N ASN A 474 -93.80 101.38 44.35
CA ASN A 474 -93.70 101.21 45.79
C ASN A 474 -93.28 99.77 46.15
N GLN A 475 -93.73 98.78 45.36
CA GLN A 475 -93.12 97.46 45.43
C GLN A 475 -91.69 97.48 44.88
N ASN A 476 -91.26 98.34 43.94
CA ASN A 476 -89.83 98.51 43.63
C ASN A 476 -89.09 99.24 44.72
N GLU A 477 -89.68 100.07 45.59
CA GLU A 477 -88.91 100.64 46.72
C GLU A 477 -88.65 99.57 47.79
N GLU A 478 -89.65 98.76 48.14
CA GLU A 478 -89.44 97.56 48.97
C GLU A 478 -88.55 96.52 48.29
N LEU A 479 -88.78 96.23 47.00
CA LEU A 479 -87.99 95.27 46.23
C LEU A 479 -86.62 95.84 45.90
N ASN A 480 -86.38 97.15 45.87
CA ASN A 480 -85.04 97.73 45.77
C ASN A 480 -84.33 97.64 47.10
N GLN A 481 -84.99 97.84 48.25
CA GLN A 481 -84.35 97.53 49.54
C GLN A 481 -84.05 96.04 49.69
N LYS A 482 -84.98 95.16 49.28
CA LYS A 482 -84.75 93.70 49.27
C LYS A 482 -83.68 93.32 48.24
N LEU A 483 -83.70 93.86 47.02
CA LEU A 483 -82.70 93.65 45.98
C LEU A 483 -81.36 94.27 46.34
N GLN A 484 -81.29 95.36 47.10
CA GLN A 484 -80.02 95.95 47.56
C GLN A 484 -79.44 95.19 48.76
N ASN A 485 -80.29 94.53 49.55
CA ASN A 485 -79.88 93.50 50.51
C ASN A 485 -79.48 92.18 49.84
N GLU A 486 -80.17 91.74 48.78
CA GLU A 486 -79.76 90.58 47.99
C GLU A 486 -78.57 90.90 47.07
N ILE A 487 -78.36 92.15 46.66
CA ILE A 487 -77.13 92.61 45.99
C ILE A 487 -76.00 92.60 47.00
N SER A 488 -76.12 93.18 48.20
CA SER A 488 -75.03 93.10 49.18
C SER A 488 -74.73 91.67 49.65
N LYS A 489 -75.74 90.79 49.71
CA LYS A 489 -75.51 89.34 49.86
C LYS A 489 -74.83 88.72 48.64
N ASN A 490 -75.23 89.04 47.41
CA ASN A 490 -74.57 88.55 46.19
C ASN A 490 -73.17 89.14 46.00
N GLU A 491 -72.90 90.35 46.48
CA GLU A 491 -71.57 90.98 46.55
C GLU A 491 -70.71 90.18 47.53
N ASN A 492 -71.17 89.97 48.77
CA ASN A 492 -70.49 89.09 49.73
C ASN A 492 -70.27 87.67 49.17
N VAL A 493 -71.28 87.06 48.52
CA VAL A 493 -71.18 85.72 47.92
C VAL A 493 -70.30 85.73 46.66
N THR A 494 -70.17 86.84 45.93
CA THR A 494 -69.21 86.96 44.82
C THR A 494 -67.80 87.25 45.32
N GLU A 495 -67.61 87.90 46.46
CA GLU A 495 -66.31 87.98 47.15
C GLU A 495 -65.90 86.63 47.75
N GLU A 496 -66.83 85.87 48.33
CA GLU A 496 -66.60 84.48 48.75
C GLU A 496 -66.30 83.59 47.53
N LEU A 497 -67.08 83.65 46.46
CA LEU A 497 -66.79 82.91 45.22
C LEU A 497 -65.48 83.38 44.58
N HIS A 498 -65.12 84.66 44.62
CA HIS A 498 -63.87 85.15 44.05
C HIS A 498 -62.67 84.70 44.90
N THR A 499 -62.76 84.75 46.23
CA THR A 499 -61.70 84.23 47.12
C THR A 499 -61.57 82.71 47.01
N GLN A 500 -62.68 81.96 46.90
CA GLN A 500 -62.62 80.51 46.64
C GLN A 500 -62.11 80.19 45.23
N ASN A 501 -62.48 80.95 44.19
CA ASN A 501 -61.95 80.78 42.83
C ASN A 501 -60.46 81.10 42.76
N ASN A 502 -59.99 82.16 43.44
CA ASN A 502 -58.57 82.49 43.55
C ASN A 502 -57.82 81.36 44.27
N LYS A 503 -58.40 80.80 45.34
CA LYS A 503 -57.84 79.66 46.08
C LYS A 503 -57.84 78.36 45.26
N MET A 504 -58.86 78.12 44.43
CA MET A 504 -58.86 77.03 43.45
C MET A 504 -57.78 77.25 42.40
N ALA A 505 -57.63 78.45 41.84
CA ALA A 505 -56.59 78.76 40.86
C ALA A 505 -55.16 78.65 41.44
N GLU A 506 -54.97 78.92 42.74
CA GLU A 506 -53.71 78.63 43.45
C GLU A 506 -53.48 77.12 43.64
N LEU A 507 -54.52 76.37 44.02
CA LEU A 507 -54.45 74.91 44.13
C LEU A 507 -54.17 74.26 42.77
N GLU A 508 -54.84 74.69 41.70
CA GLU A 508 -54.60 74.26 40.32
C GLU A 508 -53.17 74.57 39.86
N LYS A 509 -52.63 75.76 40.15
CA LYS A 509 -51.21 76.11 39.91
C LYS A 509 -50.26 75.22 40.71
N SER A 510 -50.60 74.85 41.95
CA SER A 510 -49.77 73.92 42.73
C SER A 510 -49.82 72.49 42.18
N ILE A 511 -50.99 72.02 41.74
CA ILE A 511 -51.19 70.73 41.08
C ILE A 511 -50.48 70.68 39.72
N ALA A 512 -50.50 71.76 38.95
CA ALA A 512 -49.78 71.87 37.68
C ALA A 512 -48.26 71.74 37.89
N ARG A 513 -47.69 72.50 38.84
CA ARG A 513 -46.27 72.38 39.22
C ARG A 513 -45.92 70.99 39.72
N LEU A 514 -46.75 70.38 40.58
CA LEU A 514 -46.51 69.02 41.09
C LEU A 514 -46.57 67.94 40.00
N LYS A 515 -47.35 68.15 38.93
CA LYS A 515 -47.36 67.28 37.74
C LYS A 515 -46.10 67.46 36.89
N GLU A 516 -45.68 68.69 36.66
CA GLU A 516 -44.44 69.03 35.93
C GLU A 516 -43.21 68.43 36.64
N ASP A 517 -43.11 68.65 37.96
CA ASP A 517 -42.15 68.02 38.88
C ASP A 517 -42.14 66.47 38.79
N GLN A 518 -43.29 65.85 38.54
CA GLN A 518 -43.41 64.38 38.46
C GLN A 518 -42.99 63.87 37.08
N VAL A 519 -43.27 64.60 36.01
CA VAL A 519 -42.78 64.30 34.64
C VAL A 519 -41.26 64.38 34.59
N ASP A 520 -40.65 65.45 35.14
CA ASP A 520 -39.19 65.58 35.16
C ASP A 520 -38.52 64.52 36.06
N LYS A 521 -39.13 64.13 37.19
CA LYS A 521 -38.66 62.99 37.99
C LYS A 521 -38.75 61.66 37.23
N SER A 522 -39.83 61.42 36.48
CA SER A 522 -39.97 60.23 35.63
C SER A 522 -38.90 60.19 34.54
N ARG A 523 -38.69 61.32 33.85
CA ARG A 523 -37.68 61.47 32.79
C ARG A 523 -36.26 61.31 33.32
N LEU A 524 -35.96 61.84 34.50
CA LEU A 524 -34.67 61.64 35.17
C LEU A 524 -34.45 60.16 35.50
N VAL A 525 -35.46 59.47 36.06
CA VAL A 525 -35.38 58.02 36.33
C VAL A 525 -35.18 57.22 35.04
N GLU A 526 -35.87 57.55 33.95
CA GLU A 526 -35.67 56.92 32.63
C GLU A 526 -34.23 57.12 32.12
N THR A 527 -33.68 58.35 32.19
CA THR A 527 -32.28 58.58 31.80
C THR A 527 -31.29 57.82 32.68
N MET A 528 -31.44 57.84 34.01
CA MET A 528 -30.60 57.06 34.92
C MET A 528 -30.70 55.54 34.68
N GLN A 529 -31.88 55.04 34.30
CA GLN A 529 -32.09 53.62 34.01
C GLN A 529 -31.52 53.24 32.63
N SER A 530 -31.61 54.13 31.64
CA SER A 530 -30.91 54.01 30.35
C SER A 530 -29.40 53.97 30.54
N ASP A 531 -28.84 54.95 31.27
CA ASP A 531 -27.40 55.07 31.54
C ASP A 531 -26.89 53.89 32.37
N LYS A 532 -27.66 53.39 33.34
CA LYS A 532 -27.36 52.16 34.07
C LYS A 532 -27.28 50.94 33.14
N VAL A 533 -28.15 50.84 32.12
CA VAL A 533 -28.09 49.77 31.12
C VAL A 533 -26.92 49.96 30.16
N ALA A 534 -26.62 51.20 29.73
CA ALA A 534 -25.47 51.51 28.89
C ALA A 534 -24.14 51.22 29.61
N ALA A 535 -23.98 51.69 30.84
CA ALA A 535 -22.82 51.41 31.68
C ALA A 535 -22.69 49.92 32.00
N SER A 536 -23.79 49.21 32.28
CA SER A 536 -23.78 47.75 32.47
C SER A 536 -23.28 47.02 31.21
N ARG A 537 -23.75 47.42 30.01
CA ARG A 537 -23.28 46.88 28.72
C ARG A 537 -21.81 47.20 28.44
N ALA A 538 -21.35 48.41 28.76
CA ALA A 538 -19.94 48.77 28.64
C ALA A 538 -19.05 47.99 29.61
N VAL A 539 -19.52 47.73 30.84
CA VAL A 539 -18.81 46.91 31.84
C VAL A 539 -18.77 45.43 31.42
N THR A 540 -19.84 44.87 30.85
CA THR A 540 -19.80 43.48 30.34
C THR A 540 -18.93 43.36 29.10
N GLN A 541 -18.95 44.33 28.17
CA GLN A 541 -18.02 44.38 27.04
C GLN A 541 -16.56 44.49 27.49
N ASN A 542 -16.24 45.39 28.43
CA ASN A 542 -14.89 45.51 28.98
C ASN A 542 -14.45 44.25 29.74
N ARG A 543 -15.38 43.53 30.38
CA ARG A 543 -15.09 42.24 31.03
C ARG A 543 -14.81 41.14 30.01
N GLU A 544 -15.56 41.08 28.92
CA GLU A 544 -15.32 40.09 27.84
C GLU A 544 -14.03 40.40 27.08
N LEU A 545 -13.73 41.68 26.79
CA LEU A 545 -12.44 42.09 26.20
C LEU A 545 -11.25 41.74 27.09
N LYS A 546 -11.38 41.89 28.42
CA LYS A 546 -10.36 41.41 29.37
C LYS A 546 -10.20 39.89 29.33
N LYS A 547 -11.31 39.15 29.35
CA LYS A 547 -11.30 37.68 29.24
C LYS A 547 -10.64 37.22 27.93
N GLN A 548 -10.93 37.87 26.80
CA GLN A 548 -10.29 37.60 25.51
C GLN A 548 -8.79 37.94 25.51
N LEU A 549 -8.38 39.01 26.19
CA LEU A 549 -6.96 39.32 26.42
C LEU A 549 -6.26 38.29 27.31
N GLU A 550 -6.91 37.83 28.38
CA GLU A 550 -6.42 36.78 29.29
C GLU A 550 -6.30 35.43 28.56
N GLU A 551 -7.27 35.08 27.72
CA GLU A 551 -7.24 33.90 26.84
C GLU A 551 -6.12 34.00 25.79
N LEU A 552 -5.96 35.15 25.12
CA LEU A 552 -4.86 35.40 24.17
C LEU A 552 -3.49 35.38 24.84
N GLN A 553 -3.34 35.97 26.02
CA GLN A 553 -2.09 35.94 26.79
C GLN A 553 -1.75 34.52 27.24
N THR A 554 -2.74 33.75 27.71
CA THR A 554 -2.55 32.35 28.10
C THR A 554 -2.17 31.50 26.89
N GLY A 555 -2.84 31.68 25.74
CA GLY A 555 -2.50 31.01 24.49
C GLY A 555 -1.11 31.37 23.96
N PHE A 556 -0.70 32.64 24.07
CA PHE A 556 0.64 33.09 23.68
C PHE A 556 1.73 32.48 24.58
N VAL A 557 1.52 32.47 25.91
CA VAL A 557 2.47 31.85 26.85
C VAL A 557 2.54 30.33 26.62
N GLY A 558 1.41 29.66 26.41
CA GLY A 558 1.35 28.24 26.04
C GLY A 558 2.16 27.96 24.76
N MET A 559 1.81 28.62 23.66
CA MET A 559 2.49 28.48 22.37
C MET A 559 3.98 28.86 22.44
N SER A 560 4.38 29.83 23.26
CA SER A 560 5.78 30.18 23.47
C SER A 560 6.54 29.10 24.25
N ASN A 561 5.93 28.52 25.27
CA ASN A 561 6.50 27.41 26.05
C ASN A 561 6.59 26.13 25.23
N ASP A 562 5.57 25.82 24.42
CA ASP A 562 5.56 24.65 23.56
C ASP A 562 6.53 24.81 22.38
N LYS A 563 6.68 26.03 21.84
CA LYS A 563 7.76 26.35 20.91
C LYS A 563 9.15 26.19 21.55
N LEU A 564 9.33 26.55 22.82
CA LEU A 564 10.60 26.33 23.52
C LEU A 564 10.90 24.83 23.64
N LYS A 565 9.97 24.02 24.16
CA LYS A 565 10.11 22.56 24.23
C LYS A 565 10.42 21.92 22.87
N LEU A 566 9.72 22.36 21.81
CA LEU A 566 9.94 21.87 20.45
C LEU A 566 11.31 22.26 19.88
N VAL A 567 11.91 23.37 20.33
CA VAL A 567 13.29 23.75 19.98
C VAL A 567 14.30 22.95 20.81
N GLU A 568 14.07 22.79 22.12
CA GLU A 568 14.91 21.99 23.02
C GLU A 568 14.97 20.53 22.56
N GLU A 569 13.83 19.93 22.20
CA GLU A 569 13.76 18.57 21.67
C GLU A 569 14.29 18.46 20.24
N LEU A 570 14.11 19.48 19.39
CA LEU A 570 14.74 19.50 18.07
C LEU A 570 16.29 19.55 18.19
N ASP A 571 16.83 20.25 19.17
CA ASP A 571 18.27 20.31 19.42
C ASP A 571 18.80 19.06 20.14
N SER A 572 18.01 18.41 21.01
CA SER A 572 18.33 17.09 21.58
C SER A 572 18.43 16.03 20.47
N GLN A 573 17.43 15.98 19.58
CA GLN A 573 17.38 15.03 18.46
C GLN A 573 18.46 15.28 17.41
N LYS A 574 18.86 16.55 17.16
CA LYS A 574 20.06 16.86 16.37
C LYS A 574 21.33 16.31 17.02
N HIS A 575 21.48 16.45 18.34
CA HIS A 575 22.64 15.93 19.07
C HIS A 575 22.71 14.40 18.98
N ILE A 576 21.59 13.70 19.22
CA ILE A 576 21.49 12.24 19.06
C ILE A 576 21.79 11.82 17.61
N THR A 577 21.24 12.51 16.61
CA THR A 577 21.50 12.24 15.19
C THR A 577 22.98 12.39 14.85
N LYS A 578 23.65 13.42 15.40
CA LYS A 578 25.08 13.63 15.23
C LYS A 578 25.89 12.52 15.88
N GLU A 579 25.58 12.14 17.12
CA GLU A 579 26.26 11.07 17.86
C GLU A 579 26.10 9.70 17.18
N LEU A 580 24.92 9.43 16.60
CA LEU A 580 24.69 8.24 15.77
C LEU A 580 25.47 8.29 14.45
N GLY A 581 25.58 9.44 13.80
CA GLY A 581 26.43 9.63 12.63
C GLY A 581 27.92 9.43 12.91
N GLU A 582 28.39 9.90 14.07
CA GLU A 582 29.77 9.67 14.53
C GLU A 582 30.03 8.19 14.84
N ARG A 583 29.07 7.48 15.47
CA ARG A 583 29.14 6.02 15.67
C ARG A 583 29.14 5.24 14.34
N LEU A 584 28.27 5.60 13.40
CA LEU A 584 28.24 4.96 12.07
C LEU A 584 29.58 5.16 11.34
N SER A 585 30.12 6.38 11.34
CA SER A 585 31.43 6.66 10.74
C SER A 585 32.60 5.96 11.48
N GLN A 586 32.44 5.55 12.73
CA GLN A 586 33.40 4.68 13.41
C GLN A 586 33.24 3.23 12.93
N GLN A 587 32.02 2.69 12.90
CA GLN A 587 31.74 1.33 12.44
C GLN A 587 32.12 1.12 10.96
N GLU A 588 31.94 2.12 10.10
CA GLU A 588 32.41 2.11 8.71
C GLU A 588 33.94 1.97 8.60
N LYS A 589 34.70 2.60 9.50
CA LYS A 589 36.17 2.48 9.56
C LYS A 589 36.59 1.11 10.08
N GLU A 590 35.98 0.64 11.17
CA GLU A 590 36.24 -0.69 11.72
C GLU A 590 35.94 -1.79 10.69
N LEU A 591 34.86 -1.66 9.91
CA LEU A 591 34.55 -2.57 8.79
C LEU A 591 35.57 -2.45 7.64
N HIS A 592 36.05 -1.25 7.33
CA HIS A 592 37.06 -1.06 6.27
C HIS A 592 38.43 -1.64 6.66
N GLU A 593 38.86 -1.43 7.91
CA GLU A 593 40.09 -2.04 8.47
C GLU A 593 39.99 -3.58 8.49
N LEU A 594 38.82 -4.14 8.83
CA LEU A 594 38.58 -5.58 8.76
C LEU A 594 38.57 -6.12 7.32
N GLN A 595 38.03 -5.36 6.35
CA GLN A 595 38.11 -5.71 4.93
C GLN A 595 39.54 -5.70 4.40
N GLU A 596 40.34 -4.70 4.77
CA GLU A 596 41.75 -4.63 4.39
C GLU A 596 42.54 -5.81 4.99
N GLN A 597 42.34 -6.11 6.28
CA GLN A 597 42.95 -7.27 6.94
C GLN A 597 42.54 -8.59 6.27
N LEU A 598 41.28 -8.77 5.87
CA LEU A 598 40.84 -9.95 5.13
C LEU A 598 41.52 -10.04 3.76
N SER A 599 41.59 -8.94 3.00
CA SER A 599 42.29 -8.90 1.71
C SER A 599 43.78 -9.26 1.84
N GLN A 600 44.45 -8.77 2.89
CA GLN A 600 45.85 -9.11 3.17
C GLN A 600 45.99 -10.61 3.50
N ARG A 601 45.06 -11.21 4.26
CA ARG A 601 45.06 -12.66 4.56
C ARG A 601 44.76 -13.53 3.33
N GLU A 602 43.89 -13.07 2.43
CA GLU A 602 43.63 -13.76 1.16
C GLU A 602 44.89 -13.74 0.27
N GLU A 603 45.62 -12.63 0.21
CA GLU A 603 46.90 -12.55 -0.50
C GLU A 603 47.98 -13.44 0.15
N GLU A 604 48.11 -13.47 1.48
CA GLU A 604 49.00 -14.40 2.20
C GLU A 604 48.68 -15.86 1.84
N LEU A 605 47.40 -16.25 1.86
CA LEU A 605 46.96 -17.60 1.53
C LEU A 605 47.20 -17.96 0.05
N GLN A 606 46.99 -17.02 -0.88
CA GLN A 606 47.27 -17.22 -2.30
C GLN A 606 48.78 -17.38 -2.55
N ASN A 607 49.62 -16.59 -1.88
CA ASN A 607 51.07 -16.72 -1.92
C ASN A 607 51.54 -18.07 -1.34
N LEU A 608 50.98 -18.51 -0.21
CA LEU A 608 51.26 -19.82 0.36
C LEU A 608 50.81 -20.97 -0.56
N HIS A 609 49.63 -20.86 -1.17
CA HIS A 609 49.11 -21.86 -2.12
C HIS A 609 49.99 -21.98 -3.37
N THR A 610 50.42 -20.86 -3.96
CA THR A 610 51.32 -20.90 -5.13
C THR A 610 52.72 -21.41 -4.77
N SER A 611 53.21 -21.14 -3.56
CA SER A 611 54.46 -21.72 -3.03
C SER A 611 54.35 -23.25 -2.87
N SER A 612 53.28 -23.73 -2.22
CA SER A 612 52.98 -25.16 -2.07
C SER A 612 52.86 -25.87 -3.42
N THR A 613 52.13 -25.26 -4.37
CA THR A 613 51.97 -25.78 -5.74
C THR A 613 53.32 -25.92 -6.47
N LYS A 614 54.23 -24.95 -6.32
CA LYS A 614 55.60 -25.02 -6.86
C LYS A 614 56.41 -26.15 -6.22
N GLY A 615 56.27 -26.35 -4.90
CA GLY A 615 56.89 -27.46 -4.17
C GLY A 615 56.43 -28.83 -4.68
N ILE A 616 55.12 -29.02 -4.82
CA ILE A 616 54.52 -30.25 -5.37
C ILE A 616 55.02 -30.52 -6.80
N TYR A 617 55.09 -29.48 -7.65
CA TYR A 617 55.63 -29.62 -9.01
C TYR A 617 57.11 -30.06 -9.03
N GLN A 618 57.94 -29.48 -8.16
CA GLN A 618 59.34 -29.89 -8.01
C GLN A 618 59.46 -31.33 -7.49
N GLN A 619 58.66 -31.72 -6.49
CA GLN A 619 58.63 -33.07 -5.94
C GLN A 619 58.21 -34.11 -6.99
N ASN A 620 57.19 -33.81 -7.81
CA ASN A 620 56.78 -34.67 -8.91
C ASN A 620 57.91 -34.83 -9.96
N GLN A 621 58.59 -33.75 -10.34
CA GLN A 621 59.73 -33.84 -11.26
C GLN A 621 60.89 -34.69 -10.71
N ILE A 622 61.13 -34.65 -9.39
CA ILE A 622 62.13 -35.50 -8.74
C ILE A 622 61.66 -36.98 -8.74
N ALA A 623 60.38 -37.24 -8.46
CA ALA A 623 59.80 -38.58 -8.50
C ALA A 623 59.82 -39.20 -9.91
N ASP A 624 59.57 -38.41 -10.96
CA ASP A 624 59.68 -38.88 -12.35
C ASP A 624 61.12 -39.24 -12.72
N ARG A 625 62.10 -38.41 -12.34
CA ARG A 625 63.53 -38.73 -12.51
C ARG A 625 63.92 -40.00 -11.74
N MET A 626 63.41 -40.17 -10.52
CA MET A 626 63.64 -41.36 -9.71
C MET A 626 63.10 -42.62 -10.42
N ARG A 627 61.85 -42.60 -10.88
CA ARG A 627 61.24 -43.69 -11.65
C ARG A 627 62.00 -44.01 -12.95
N HIS A 628 62.54 -43.00 -13.64
CA HIS A 628 63.40 -43.23 -14.81
C HIS A 628 64.70 -43.96 -14.45
N TYR A 629 65.38 -43.58 -13.35
CA TYR A 629 66.58 -44.29 -12.89
C TYR A 629 66.29 -45.69 -12.35
N GLU A 630 65.16 -45.90 -11.67
CA GLU A 630 64.70 -47.23 -11.23
C GLU A 630 64.46 -48.16 -12.43
N ALA A 631 63.73 -47.70 -13.45
CA ALA A 631 63.49 -48.47 -14.67
C ALA A 631 64.80 -48.74 -15.45
N GLN A 632 65.73 -47.78 -15.50
CA GLN A 632 67.05 -47.98 -16.10
C GLN A 632 67.89 -49.00 -15.30
N GLY A 633 67.80 -48.98 -13.97
CA GLY A 633 68.44 -49.95 -13.08
C GLY A 633 67.90 -51.37 -13.32
N GLN A 634 66.58 -51.54 -13.35
CA GLN A 634 65.91 -52.81 -13.64
C GLN A 634 66.29 -53.36 -15.03
N LEU A 635 66.34 -52.51 -16.05
CA LEU A 635 66.80 -52.91 -17.39
C LEU A 635 68.29 -53.33 -17.38
N THR A 636 69.13 -52.63 -16.63
CA THR A 636 70.55 -52.97 -16.51
C THR A 636 70.74 -54.31 -15.78
N GLU A 637 69.96 -54.56 -14.72
CA GLU A 637 69.94 -55.83 -13.98
C GLU A 637 69.42 -56.99 -14.87
N MET A 638 68.39 -56.74 -15.69
CA MET A 638 67.87 -57.70 -16.67
C MET A 638 68.93 -58.06 -17.72
N LEU A 639 69.58 -57.08 -18.32
CA LEU A 639 70.68 -57.29 -19.27
C LEU A 639 71.88 -58.01 -18.63
N GLN A 640 72.19 -57.75 -17.36
CA GLN A 640 73.22 -58.50 -16.62
C GLN A 640 72.80 -59.97 -16.40
N LYS A 641 71.53 -60.24 -16.09
CA LYS A 641 71.00 -61.61 -15.95
C LYS A 641 71.01 -62.36 -17.28
N GLU A 642 70.56 -61.74 -18.37
CA GLU A 642 70.60 -62.32 -19.72
C GLU A 642 72.05 -62.60 -20.16
N LEU A 643 72.97 -61.66 -19.93
CA LEU A 643 74.38 -61.84 -20.23
C LEU A 643 75.03 -62.94 -19.38
N HIS A 644 74.65 -63.08 -18.10
CA HIS A 644 75.12 -64.16 -17.24
C HIS A 644 74.55 -65.52 -17.67
N GLN A 645 73.27 -65.60 -18.03
CA GLN A 645 72.66 -66.81 -18.60
C GLN A 645 73.30 -67.19 -19.94
N ALA A 646 73.63 -66.22 -20.79
CA ALA A 646 74.36 -66.47 -22.03
C ALA A 646 75.80 -66.98 -21.77
N GLN A 647 76.50 -66.42 -20.77
CA GLN A 647 77.80 -66.93 -20.32
C GLN A 647 77.70 -68.36 -19.76
N GLU A 648 76.67 -68.65 -18.95
CA GLU A 648 76.43 -69.99 -18.41
C GLU A 648 76.09 -70.99 -19.52
N GLN A 649 75.24 -70.61 -20.50
CA GLN A 649 74.98 -71.42 -21.69
C GLN A 649 76.24 -71.64 -22.53
N ILE A 650 77.10 -70.63 -22.70
CA ILE A 650 78.40 -70.77 -23.38
C ILE A 650 79.32 -71.72 -22.59
N ASN A 651 79.35 -71.64 -21.26
CA ASN A 651 80.13 -72.55 -20.42
C ASN A 651 79.59 -74.00 -20.50
N ILE A 652 78.27 -74.19 -20.47
CA ILE A 652 77.61 -75.49 -20.67
C ILE A 652 77.93 -76.03 -22.06
N LEU A 653 77.81 -75.23 -23.12
CA LEU A 653 78.13 -75.63 -24.50
C LEU A 653 79.64 -75.88 -24.70
N THR A 654 80.51 -75.21 -23.94
CA THR A 654 81.97 -75.43 -23.94
C THR A 654 82.33 -76.72 -23.21
N ASN A 655 81.73 -76.96 -22.06
CA ASN A 655 81.83 -78.23 -21.33
C ASN A 655 81.30 -79.38 -22.19
N GLN A 656 80.12 -79.25 -22.78
CA GLN A 656 79.56 -80.21 -23.73
C GLN A 656 80.42 -80.39 -24.98
N ASN A 657 81.13 -79.35 -25.47
CA ASN A 657 82.13 -79.52 -26.53
C ASN A 657 83.37 -80.28 -26.04
N SER A 658 83.79 -80.12 -24.79
CA SER A 658 84.88 -80.90 -24.20
C SER A 658 84.47 -82.34 -23.94
N GLU A 659 83.25 -82.57 -23.47
CA GLU A 659 82.63 -83.87 -23.25
C GLU A 659 82.35 -84.58 -24.58
N LEU A 660 81.90 -83.88 -25.62
CA LEU A 660 81.77 -84.43 -26.98
C LEU A 660 83.13 -84.72 -27.61
N ARG A 661 84.20 -83.99 -27.28
CA ARG A 661 85.57 -84.34 -27.70
C ARG A 661 86.10 -85.56 -26.95
N MET A 662 85.78 -85.71 -25.66
CA MET A 662 86.08 -86.93 -24.89
C MET A 662 85.24 -88.12 -25.38
N ALA A 663 83.95 -87.90 -25.67
CA ALA A 663 83.04 -88.91 -26.20
C ALA A 663 83.45 -89.33 -27.61
N LEU A 664 83.82 -88.41 -28.52
CA LEU A 664 84.40 -88.80 -29.82
C LEU A 664 85.74 -89.52 -29.70
N ALA A 665 86.41 -89.48 -28.54
CA ALA A 665 87.61 -90.27 -28.25
C ALA A 665 87.33 -91.61 -27.53
N THR A 666 86.14 -91.82 -26.94
CA THR A 666 85.74 -93.09 -26.30
C THR A 666 84.67 -93.86 -27.07
N GLN A 667 83.90 -93.18 -27.92
CA GLN A 667 82.78 -93.68 -28.72
C GLN A 667 83.22 -94.06 -30.15
N SER A 668 84.44 -94.60 -30.24
CA SER A 668 84.79 -95.62 -31.24
C SER A 668 84.14 -96.98 -30.91
N VAL A 669 83.28 -97.04 -29.89
CA VAL A 669 82.49 -98.20 -29.46
C VAL A 669 81.11 -97.72 -28.98
N SER A 670 80.06 -98.48 -29.32
CA SER A 670 78.67 -98.37 -28.85
C SER A 670 77.77 -97.26 -29.44
N ASP A 671 76.71 -97.73 -30.11
CA ASP A 671 75.66 -96.98 -30.81
C ASP A 671 74.40 -96.70 -29.97
N GLU A 672 73.68 -95.64 -30.38
CA GLU A 672 72.22 -95.41 -30.33
C GLU A 672 71.40 -95.37 -29.01
N ASN A 673 70.17 -94.84 -29.16
CA ASN A 673 68.98 -94.91 -28.28
C ASN A 673 69.05 -94.08 -26.97
N GLN A 674 68.39 -92.91 -26.84
CA GLN A 674 66.96 -92.65 -27.09
C GLN A 674 66.61 -91.15 -27.31
N LYS A 675 65.45 -90.88 -27.90
CA LYS A 675 64.79 -89.56 -27.99
C LYS A 675 63.31 -89.70 -27.61
N GLU A 676 62.90 -89.31 -26.40
CA GLU A 676 61.49 -89.00 -26.04
C GLU A 676 61.37 -88.56 -24.56
N ASP A 677 61.50 -87.24 -24.27
CA ASP A 677 61.08 -86.70 -22.94
C ASP A 677 60.90 -85.16 -22.83
N LYS A 678 61.03 -84.39 -23.93
CA LYS A 678 61.13 -82.91 -23.84
C LYS A 678 59.82 -82.13 -23.65
N ASP A 679 58.66 -82.80 -23.65
CA ASP A 679 57.35 -82.14 -23.46
C ASP A 679 56.66 -82.49 -22.13
N VAL A 680 57.23 -83.38 -21.32
CA VAL A 680 56.79 -83.57 -19.93
C VAL A 680 57.32 -82.43 -19.05
N SER A 681 58.61 -82.08 -19.17
CA SER A 681 59.25 -81.00 -18.39
C SER A 681 58.46 -79.69 -18.44
N LYS A 682 58.20 -79.16 -19.65
CA LYS A 682 57.49 -77.89 -19.87
C LYS A 682 56.11 -77.85 -19.20
N ARG A 683 55.47 -79.02 -19.05
CA ARG A 683 54.16 -79.16 -18.41
C ARG A 683 54.28 -79.11 -16.90
N ASN A 684 55.34 -79.70 -16.34
CA ASN A 684 55.69 -79.59 -14.93
C ASN A 684 56.10 -78.15 -14.58
N ASP A 685 56.95 -77.51 -15.39
CA ASP A 685 57.40 -76.12 -15.20
C ASP A 685 56.20 -75.15 -15.11
N LEU A 686 55.20 -75.32 -16.00
CA LEU A 686 53.96 -74.55 -16.00
C LEU A 686 53.05 -74.88 -14.79
N VAL A 687 52.96 -76.15 -14.38
CA VAL A 687 52.21 -76.56 -13.19
C VAL A 687 52.85 -76.05 -11.91
N GLU A 688 54.18 -75.95 -11.85
CA GLU A 688 54.93 -75.43 -10.70
C GLU A 688 54.80 -73.90 -10.62
N SER A 689 54.87 -73.20 -11.75
CA SER A 689 54.55 -71.76 -11.84
C SER A 689 53.10 -71.47 -11.43
N LEU A 690 52.13 -72.27 -11.89
CA LEU A 690 50.73 -72.14 -11.47
C LEU A 690 50.55 -72.47 -9.97
N SER A 691 51.26 -73.47 -9.45
CA SER A 691 51.22 -73.82 -8.02
C SER A 691 51.82 -72.72 -7.13
N ALA A 692 52.87 -72.04 -7.59
CA ALA A 692 53.40 -70.84 -6.92
C ALA A 692 52.37 -69.70 -6.94
N SER A 693 51.74 -69.43 -8.08
CA SER A 693 50.70 -68.40 -8.21
C SER A 693 49.43 -68.72 -7.42
N VAL A 694 49.08 -70.00 -7.25
CA VAL A 694 48.01 -70.43 -6.34
C VAL A 694 48.41 -70.15 -4.90
N ARG A 695 49.60 -70.60 -4.44
CA ARG A 695 50.08 -70.34 -3.08
C ARG A 695 50.12 -68.84 -2.73
N GLN A 696 50.50 -67.99 -3.68
CA GLN A 696 50.44 -66.53 -3.56
C GLN A 696 49.01 -66.06 -3.26
N LEU A 697 48.03 -66.48 -4.07
CA LEU A 697 46.61 -66.15 -3.88
C LEU A 697 46.01 -66.77 -2.61
N GLU A 698 46.49 -67.94 -2.17
CA GLU A 698 46.09 -68.54 -0.90
C GLU A 698 46.63 -67.73 0.30
N MET A 699 47.89 -67.27 0.24
CA MET A 699 48.46 -66.38 1.26
C MET A 699 47.73 -65.02 1.32
N GLU A 700 47.43 -64.42 0.18
CA GLU A 700 46.65 -63.17 0.10
C GLU A 700 45.22 -63.36 0.62
N ARG A 701 44.56 -64.47 0.28
CA ARG A 701 43.25 -64.87 0.81
C ARG A 701 43.29 -65.09 2.33
N ASP A 702 44.32 -65.74 2.85
CA ASP A 702 44.47 -65.98 4.30
C ASP A 702 44.85 -64.71 5.06
N GLN A 703 45.58 -63.78 4.43
CA GLN A 703 45.85 -62.45 4.98
C GLN A 703 44.58 -61.58 5.02
N MET A 704 43.77 -61.60 3.96
CA MET A 704 42.45 -60.94 3.93
C MET A 704 41.49 -61.56 4.94
N MET A 705 41.47 -62.89 5.09
CA MET A 705 40.67 -63.57 6.12
C MET A 705 41.12 -63.19 7.52
N LYS A 706 42.43 -63.11 7.81
CA LYS A 706 42.95 -62.61 9.09
C LYS A 706 42.54 -61.16 9.36
N GLN A 707 42.64 -60.26 8.38
CA GLN A 707 42.17 -58.88 8.53
C GLN A 707 40.66 -58.81 8.82
N LEU A 708 39.86 -59.64 8.16
CA LEU A 708 38.40 -59.71 8.36
C LEU A 708 38.05 -60.33 9.72
N GLU A 709 38.84 -61.29 10.20
CA GLU A 709 38.73 -61.90 11.53
C GLU A 709 39.20 -60.95 12.65
N GLU A 710 40.23 -60.16 12.41
CA GLU A 710 40.69 -59.09 13.30
C GLU A 710 39.67 -57.94 13.35
N GLN A 711 39.07 -57.54 12.23
CA GLN A 711 37.94 -56.61 12.21
C GLN A 711 36.70 -57.18 12.93
N LYS A 712 36.40 -58.48 12.78
CA LYS A 712 35.35 -59.16 13.56
C LYS A 712 35.68 -59.15 15.05
N SER A 713 36.93 -59.42 15.44
CA SER A 713 37.40 -59.39 16.83
C SER A 713 37.25 -57.98 17.42
N ASN A 714 37.74 -56.95 16.72
CA ASN A 714 37.60 -55.56 17.14
C ASN A 714 36.12 -55.14 17.24
N ARG A 715 35.26 -55.56 16.30
CA ARG A 715 33.81 -55.33 16.37
C ARG A 715 33.17 -56.07 17.55
N MET A 716 33.58 -57.31 17.82
CA MET A 716 33.12 -58.08 18.97
C MET A 716 33.56 -57.43 20.29
N GLN A 717 34.81 -56.98 20.41
CA GLN A 717 35.28 -56.23 21.57
C GLN A 717 34.52 -54.92 21.77
N LEU A 718 34.17 -54.21 20.68
CA LEU A 718 33.35 -53.00 20.78
C LEU A 718 31.91 -53.32 21.23
N ILE A 719 31.33 -54.43 20.77
CA ILE A 719 30.03 -54.94 21.24
C ILE A 719 30.12 -55.42 22.70
N GLU A 720 31.23 -56.03 23.12
CA GLU A 720 31.51 -56.46 24.49
C GLU A 720 31.61 -55.24 25.43
N GLN A 721 32.31 -54.18 25.01
CA GLN A 721 32.40 -52.91 25.74
C GLN A 721 31.07 -52.17 25.82
N LEU A 722 30.25 -52.21 24.75
CA LEU A 722 28.89 -51.68 24.77
C LEU A 722 28.01 -52.50 25.72
N LYS A 723 28.06 -53.84 25.67
CA LYS A 723 27.36 -54.72 26.63
C LYS A 723 27.82 -54.55 28.07
N GLN A 724 29.11 -54.30 28.32
CA GLN A 724 29.60 -54.01 29.66
C GLN A 724 29.03 -52.67 30.17
N LYS A 725 28.94 -51.65 29.31
CA LYS A 725 28.27 -50.38 29.64
C LYS A 725 26.75 -50.50 29.79
N GLU A 726 26.13 -51.41 29.05
CA GLU A 726 24.68 -51.71 29.10
C GLU A 726 24.34 -52.52 30.36
N ASN A 727 25.15 -53.51 30.73
CA ASN A 727 25.02 -54.23 32.01
C ASN A 727 25.28 -53.32 33.22
N LEU A 728 26.27 -52.43 33.15
CA LEU A 728 26.49 -51.35 34.13
C LEU A 728 25.31 -50.37 34.25
N PHE A 729 24.36 -50.38 33.30
CA PHE A 729 23.11 -49.63 33.35
C PHE A 729 21.93 -50.49 33.86
N ASN A 730 21.93 -51.80 33.56
CA ASN A 730 20.82 -52.71 33.82
C ASN A 730 20.88 -53.44 35.18
N ASP A 731 22.06 -53.59 35.80
CA ASP A 731 22.21 -54.21 37.13
C ASP A 731 21.57 -53.38 38.28
N VAL A 732 21.05 -52.18 37.98
CA VAL A 732 20.41 -51.28 38.96
C VAL A 732 18.97 -51.70 39.31
N GLU A 733 18.29 -52.49 38.48
CA GLU A 733 16.82 -52.68 38.59
C GLU A 733 16.35 -53.92 39.38
N SER A 734 17.25 -54.68 40.03
CA SER A 734 16.82 -55.84 40.85
C SER A 734 17.67 -56.18 42.08
N GLY A 735 17.42 -55.46 43.18
CA GLY A 735 17.39 -56.11 44.51
C GLY A 735 18.39 -55.63 45.57
N ASN A 736 17.90 -54.69 46.40
CA ASN A 736 18.33 -54.38 47.77
C ASN A 736 19.64 -53.61 48.01
N THR A 737 19.50 -52.58 48.88
CA THR A 737 20.55 -51.93 49.67
C THR A 737 21.77 -51.38 48.91
N ASP A 738 21.57 -50.27 48.20
CA ASP A 738 22.52 -49.16 48.35
C ASP A 738 21.82 -47.97 49.04
N VAL A 739 22.39 -47.51 50.15
CA VAL A 739 21.89 -46.37 50.91
C VAL A 739 22.72 -45.17 50.49
N VAL A 740 22.24 -44.49 49.44
CA VAL A 740 22.81 -43.24 48.90
C VAL A 740 23.36 -42.41 50.05
N SER A 741 24.68 -42.15 50.04
CA SER A 741 25.35 -41.58 51.20
C SER A 741 24.67 -40.28 51.59
N LYS A 742 24.55 -40.01 52.90
CA LYS A 742 23.98 -38.74 53.39
C LYS A 742 24.69 -37.51 52.79
N LYS A 743 25.93 -37.70 52.32
CA LYS A 743 26.72 -36.72 51.56
C LYS A 743 26.29 -36.58 50.09
N GLU A 744 26.07 -37.69 49.38
CA GLU A 744 25.59 -37.72 47.99
C GLU A 744 24.14 -37.24 47.88
N TYR A 745 23.24 -37.69 48.75
CA TYR A 745 21.86 -37.18 48.81
C TYR A 745 21.84 -35.66 49.06
N ALA A 746 22.74 -35.15 49.92
CA ALA A 746 22.89 -33.71 50.12
C ALA A 746 23.45 -32.97 48.89
N MET A 747 24.40 -33.56 48.16
CA MET A 747 24.92 -32.99 46.90
C MET A 747 23.86 -32.96 45.80
N ILE A 748 23.13 -34.07 45.59
CA ILE A 748 22.04 -34.19 44.62
C ILE A 748 20.91 -33.22 44.97
N LYS A 749 20.53 -33.12 46.26
CA LYS A 749 19.52 -32.15 46.70
C LYS A 749 19.97 -30.70 46.48
N ASN A 750 21.25 -30.38 46.72
CA ASN A 750 21.78 -29.04 46.48
C ASN A 750 21.81 -28.70 44.98
N ALA A 751 22.24 -29.64 44.13
CA ALA A 751 22.18 -29.51 42.67
C ALA A 751 20.74 -29.32 42.17
N MET A 752 19.78 -30.07 42.72
CA MET A 752 18.36 -29.92 42.41
C MET A 752 17.83 -28.54 42.82
N THR A 753 18.16 -28.04 44.01
CA THR A 753 17.73 -26.69 44.43
C THR A 753 18.36 -25.58 43.58
N GLN A 754 19.62 -25.73 43.15
CA GLN A 754 20.25 -24.78 42.21
C GLN A 754 19.61 -24.84 40.81
N LEU A 755 19.17 -26.03 40.38
CA LEU A 755 18.45 -26.21 39.12
C LEU A 755 17.05 -25.56 39.20
N GLU A 756 16.31 -25.80 40.28
CA GLU A 756 15.01 -25.14 40.56
C GLU A 756 15.13 -23.62 40.62
N GLU A 757 16.18 -23.10 41.27
CA GLU A 757 16.43 -21.66 41.36
C GLU A 757 16.73 -21.07 39.98
N ARG A 758 17.58 -21.71 39.18
CA ARG A 758 17.84 -21.29 37.79
C ARG A 758 16.60 -21.38 36.91
N PHE A 759 15.74 -22.39 37.07
CA PHE A 759 14.46 -22.46 36.36
C PHE A 759 13.51 -21.33 36.76
N LYS A 760 13.42 -20.99 38.06
CA LYS A 760 12.63 -19.84 38.55
C LYS A 760 13.17 -18.52 38.02
N GLN A 761 14.49 -18.29 38.10
CA GLN A 761 15.14 -17.10 37.52
C GLN A 761 14.88 -16.99 36.01
N THR A 762 14.97 -18.09 35.27
CA THR A 762 14.73 -18.13 33.82
C THR A 762 13.26 -17.88 33.49
N MET A 763 12.31 -18.47 34.22
CA MET A 763 10.87 -18.22 34.00
C MET A 763 10.47 -16.79 34.36
N ASN A 764 11.03 -16.22 35.44
CA ASN A 764 10.83 -14.81 35.76
C ASN A 764 11.38 -13.91 34.63
N ARG A 765 12.58 -14.21 34.11
CA ARG A 765 13.15 -13.48 32.97
C ARG A 765 12.31 -13.60 31.70
N ILE A 766 11.70 -14.75 31.46
CA ILE A 766 10.76 -14.97 30.34
C ILE A 766 9.46 -14.18 30.54
N ALA A 767 8.96 -14.06 31.76
CA ALA A 767 7.80 -13.23 32.09
C ALA A 767 8.12 -11.73 31.90
N GLU A 768 9.23 -11.24 32.46
CA GLU A 768 9.73 -9.87 32.27
C GLU A 768 9.85 -9.52 30.78
N LEU A 769 10.50 -10.39 29.98
CA LEU A 769 10.66 -10.20 28.53
C LEU A 769 9.33 -10.32 27.77
N SER A 770 8.36 -11.08 28.27
CA SER A 770 7.00 -11.16 27.68
C SER A 770 6.20 -9.88 27.92
N ASP A 771 6.31 -9.30 29.12
CA ASP A 771 5.64 -8.05 29.47
C ASP A 771 6.29 -6.85 28.79
N GLU A 772 7.63 -6.83 28.69
CA GLU A 772 8.39 -5.86 27.87
C GLU A 772 8.01 -5.96 26.38
N ARG A 773 7.87 -7.19 25.84
CA ARG A 773 7.39 -7.39 24.47
C ARG A 773 5.98 -6.85 24.26
N GLN A 774 5.06 -7.06 25.20
CA GLN A 774 3.69 -6.51 25.11
C GLN A 774 3.67 -4.98 25.18
N GLN A 775 4.54 -4.36 25.99
CA GLN A 775 4.69 -2.90 26.03
C GLN A 775 5.24 -2.35 24.70
N LEU A 776 6.22 -3.04 24.10
CA LEU A 776 6.75 -2.69 22.78
C LEU A 776 5.71 -2.92 21.66
N GLU A 777 4.93 -3.99 21.71
CA GLU A 777 3.81 -4.25 20.78
C GLU A 777 2.75 -3.14 20.86
N HIS A 778 2.40 -2.68 22.06
CA HIS A 778 1.51 -1.53 22.25
C HIS A 778 2.10 -0.22 21.72
N LEU A 779 3.39 0.05 22.00
CA LEU A 779 4.08 1.25 21.52
C LEU A 779 4.18 1.28 19.99
N VAL A 780 4.49 0.15 19.35
CA VAL A 780 4.50 0.03 17.88
C VAL A 780 3.10 0.28 17.30
N MET A 781 2.05 -0.25 17.92
CA MET A 781 0.67 -0.02 17.47
C MET A 781 0.24 1.46 17.63
N GLN A 782 0.68 2.14 18.69
CA GLN A 782 0.48 3.58 18.85
C GLN A 782 1.24 4.38 17.78
N LEU A 783 2.54 4.13 17.61
CA LEU A 783 3.37 4.80 16.61
C LEU A 783 2.87 4.58 15.18
N GLN A 784 2.29 3.40 14.89
CA GLN A 784 1.63 3.14 13.61
C GLN A 784 0.38 4.01 13.44
N GLY A 785 -0.49 4.13 14.46
CA GLY A 785 -1.65 5.02 14.41
C GLY A 785 -1.28 6.51 14.28
N GLU A 786 -0.19 6.94 14.93
CA GLU A 786 0.38 8.28 14.76
C GLU A 786 0.93 8.47 13.33
N THR A 787 1.59 7.46 12.75
CA THR A 787 2.10 7.47 11.38
C THR A 787 0.97 7.53 10.34
N ASP A 788 -0.10 6.76 10.52
CA ASP A 788 -1.29 6.80 9.66
C ASP A 788 -1.96 8.18 9.73
N THR A 789 -2.06 8.77 10.93
CA THR A 789 -2.60 10.13 11.14
C THR A 789 -1.72 11.19 10.46
N ILE A 790 -0.40 11.06 10.50
CA ILE A 790 0.54 11.93 9.77
C ILE A 790 0.35 11.74 8.25
N GLY A 791 0.08 10.53 7.78
CA GLY A 791 -0.28 10.23 6.39
C GLY A 791 -1.52 11.00 5.92
N ASP A 792 -2.59 11.01 6.73
CA ASP A 792 -3.80 11.79 6.46
C ASP A 792 -3.52 13.31 6.43
N TYR A 793 -2.71 13.83 7.36
CA TYR A 793 -2.29 15.25 7.32
C TYR A 793 -1.50 15.59 6.05
N ILE A 794 -0.61 14.71 5.60
CA ILE A 794 0.14 14.88 4.34
C ILE A 794 -0.83 14.86 3.15
N ALA A 795 -1.79 13.94 3.11
CA ALA A 795 -2.80 13.87 2.05
C ALA A 795 -3.67 15.13 2.00
N LEU A 796 -4.20 15.58 3.15
CA LEU A 796 -4.97 16.81 3.28
C LEU A 796 -4.18 18.05 2.84
N TYR A 797 -2.91 18.16 3.25
CA TYR A 797 -2.03 19.25 2.84
C TYR A 797 -1.74 19.22 1.33
N GLN A 798 -1.52 18.03 0.73
CA GLN A 798 -1.36 17.89 -0.72
C GLN A 798 -2.62 18.30 -1.49
N ILE A 799 -3.81 17.91 -1.01
CA ILE A 799 -5.11 18.31 -1.59
C ILE A 799 -5.29 19.83 -1.48
N GLN A 800 -5.07 20.41 -0.31
CA GLN A 800 -5.18 21.86 -0.08
C GLN A 800 -4.19 22.65 -0.97
N ARG A 801 -2.95 22.18 -1.09
CA ARG A 801 -1.91 22.78 -1.95
C ARG A 801 -2.15 22.51 -3.44
N GLY A 802 -2.91 21.48 -3.80
CA GLY A 802 -3.46 21.28 -5.15
C GLY A 802 -4.55 22.29 -5.47
N LEU A 803 -5.52 22.47 -4.57
CA LEU A 803 -6.64 23.40 -4.72
C LEU A 803 -6.19 24.87 -4.72
N MET A 804 -5.18 25.22 -3.90
CA MET A 804 -4.52 26.53 -3.97
C MET A 804 -3.83 26.77 -5.32
N ARG A 805 -3.13 25.77 -5.87
CA ARG A 805 -2.52 25.87 -7.21
C ARG A 805 -3.59 25.99 -8.31
N LYS A 806 -4.72 25.29 -8.20
CA LYS A 806 -5.84 25.43 -9.15
C LYS A 806 -6.41 26.85 -9.12
N ARG A 807 -6.69 27.41 -7.94
CA ARG A 807 -7.13 28.80 -7.77
C ARG A 807 -6.12 29.85 -8.22
N ALA A 808 -4.82 29.57 -8.14
CA ALA A 808 -3.79 30.43 -8.71
C ALA A 808 -3.87 30.38 -10.24
N SER A 809 -3.83 29.19 -10.84
CA SER A 809 -3.97 28.99 -12.29
C SER A 809 -5.23 29.63 -12.87
N GLU A 810 -6.39 29.49 -12.20
CA GLU A 810 -7.66 30.11 -12.60
C GLU A 810 -7.61 31.65 -12.58
N LYS A 811 -6.87 32.23 -11.62
CA LYS A 811 -6.64 33.68 -11.56
C LYS A 811 -5.65 34.14 -12.61
N ASP A 812 -4.56 33.41 -12.81
CA ASP A 812 -3.52 33.75 -13.77
C ASP A 812 -4.06 33.65 -15.21
N GLU A 813 -4.91 32.65 -15.49
CA GLU A 813 -5.65 32.50 -16.75
C GLU A 813 -6.67 33.64 -16.97
N TYR A 814 -7.41 34.04 -15.92
CA TYR A 814 -8.31 35.19 -15.97
C TYR A 814 -7.55 36.53 -16.19
N ILE A 815 -6.40 36.71 -15.53
CA ILE A 815 -5.52 37.87 -15.76
C ILE A 815 -4.96 37.84 -17.18
N ALA A 816 -4.59 36.68 -17.71
CA ALA A 816 -4.13 36.51 -19.09
C ALA A 816 -5.25 36.69 -20.14
N GLN A 817 -6.52 36.50 -19.77
CA GLN A 817 -7.67 36.88 -20.60
C GLN A 817 -7.85 38.40 -20.58
N LEU A 818 -7.95 39.02 -19.40
CA LEU A 818 -8.06 40.48 -19.27
C LEU A 818 -6.89 41.24 -19.92
N ALA A 819 -5.68 40.66 -19.94
CA ALA A 819 -4.54 41.22 -20.65
C ALA A 819 -4.75 41.22 -22.18
N ARG A 820 -5.26 40.12 -22.74
CA ARG A 820 -5.62 40.02 -24.17
C ARG A 820 -6.80 40.92 -24.52
N ASP A 821 -7.88 40.91 -23.74
CA ASP A 821 -9.05 41.77 -23.95
C ASP A 821 -8.65 43.27 -23.96
N ARG A 822 -7.67 43.65 -23.14
CA ARG A 822 -7.10 45.00 -23.10
C ARG A 822 -6.21 45.32 -24.29
N GLU A 823 -5.49 44.34 -24.83
CA GLU A 823 -4.66 44.48 -26.02
C GLU A 823 -5.55 44.59 -27.28
N ASP A 824 -6.52 43.71 -27.43
CA ASP A 824 -7.55 43.75 -28.48
C ASP A 824 -8.31 45.10 -28.47
N LEU A 825 -8.72 45.59 -27.30
CA LEU A 825 -9.40 46.89 -27.17
C LEU A 825 -8.46 48.07 -27.47
N LYS A 826 -7.18 47.99 -27.09
CA LYS A 826 -6.16 49.01 -27.44
C LYS A 826 -5.96 49.07 -28.96
N ASP A 827 -5.90 47.93 -29.63
CA ASP A 827 -5.67 47.87 -31.07
C ASP A 827 -6.92 48.31 -31.84
N LYS A 828 -8.13 47.94 -31.39
CA LYS A 828 -9.41 48.52 -31.88
C LYS A 828 -9.49 50.03 -31.68
N LEU A 829 -9.03 50.58 -30.55
CA LEU A 829 -8.94 52.03 -30.37
C LEU A 829 -7.89 52.66 -31.30
N GLY A 830 -6.81 51.95 -31.64
CA GLY A 830 -5.84 52.36 -32.65
C GLY A 830 -6.43 52.38 -34.07
N GLU A 831 -7.20 51.36 -34.45
CA GLU A 831 -7.96 51.34 -35.71
C GLU A 831 -9.00 52.47 -35.76
N LEU A 832 -9.75 52.69 -34.68
CA LEU A 832 -10.69 53.80 -34.53
C LEU A 832 -9.99 55.15 -34.73
N GLN A 833 -8.83 55.37 -34.08
CA GLN A 833 -8.04 56.59 -34.22
C GLN A 833 -7.57 56.78 -35.67
N ASN A 834 -7.11 55.71 -36.34
CA ASN A 834 -6.70 55.75 -37.73
C ASN A 834 -7.88 56.03 -38.69
N LEU A 835 -9.06 55.47 -38.43
CA LEU A 835 -10.28 55.73 -39.20
C LEU A 835 -10.78 57.16 -38.98
N VAL A 836 -10.75 57.68 -37.74
CA VAL A 836 -11.12 59.06 -37.43
C VAL A 836 -10.14 60.06 -38.07
N MET A 837 -8.83 59.79 -38.04
CA MET A 837 -7.84 60.59 -38.75
C MET A 837 -8.10 60.58 -40.26
N ARG A 838 -8.38 59.41 -40.85
CA ARG A 838 -8.77 59.30 -42.27
C ARG A 838 -10.04 60.06 -42.59
N LEU A 839 -11.06 60.01 -41.73
CA LEU A 839 -12.30 60.77 -41.91
C LEU A 839 -12.05 62.29 -41.81
N LEU A 840 -11.16 62.74 -40.92
CA LEU A 840 -10.75 64.14 -40.83
C LEU A 840 -9.93 64.58 -42.05
N GLU A 841 -9.12 63.71 -42.65
CA GLU A 841 -8.42 63.96 -43.91
C GLU A 841 -9.38 63.99 -45.11
N GLU A 842 -10.29 63.02 -45.22
CA GLU A 842 -11.36 63.01 -46.22
C GLU A 842 -12.25 64.26 -46.09
N ARG A 843 -12.60 64.67 -44.86
CA ARG A 843 -13.32 65.92 -44.59
C ARG A 843 -12.51 67.15 -44.98
N LYS A 844 -11.19 67.19 -44.75
CA LYS A 844 -10.32 68.30 -45.21
C LYS A 844 -10.21 68.33 -46.74
N GLN A 845 -10.18 67.18 -47.41
CA GLN A 845 -10.19 67.09 -48.89
C GLN A 845 -11.53 67.58 -49.46
N PHE A 846 -12.67 67.19 -48.86
CA PHE A 846 -13.98 67.74 -49.20
C PHE A 846 -14.05 69.25 -48.91
N GLN A 847 -13.63 69.72 -47.73
CA GLN A 847 -13.67 71.14 -47.37
C GLN A 847 -12.76 72.01 -48.25
N SER A 848 -11.61 71.50 -48.69
CA SER A 848 -10.77 72.22 -49.67
C SER A 848 -11.35 72.21 -51.09
N GLN A 849 -12.10 71.17 -51.48
CA GLN A 849 -12.96 71.24 -52.69
C GLN A 849 -14.10 72.27 -52.53
N THR A 850 -14.70 72.41 -51.34
CA THR A 850 -15.79 73.39 -51.11
C THR A 850 -15.27 74.83 -50.95
N GLN A 851 -14.10 75.05 -50.36
CA GLN A 851 -13.50 76.38 -50.17
C GLN A 851 -13.02 77.04 -51.48
N ILE A 852 -12.96 76.29 -52.58
CA ILE A 852 -12.80 76.86 -53.94
C ILE A 852 -14.11 77.51 -54.44
N MET A 853 -15.27 77.20 -53.83
CA MET A 853 -16.58 77.76 -54.19
C MET A 853 -17.09 78.82 -53.21
N ASP A 854 -16.81 78.71 -51.91
CA ASP A 854 -17.25 79.68 -50.89
C ASP A 854 -16.07 80.39 -50.19
N THR A 855 -15.62 81.51 -50.78
CA THR A 855 -14.66 82.44 -50.16
C THR A 855 -15.14 83.89 -50.26
N ASN A 856 -16.10 84.30 -49.42
CA ASN A 856 -16.46 85.71 -49.28
C ASN A 856 -17.05 86.04 -47.89
N LEU A 857 -16.39 86.95 -47.16
CA LEU A 857 -16.67 87.42 -45.77
C LEU A 857 -16.66 86.33 -44.66
N GLY A 858 -16.16 86.57 -43.44
CA GLY A 858 -15.35 87.70 -42.92
C GLY A 858 -15.53 87.90 -41.40
N PHE A 859 -14.43 88.24 -40.68
CA PHE A 859 -14.39 88.63 -39.23
C PHE A 859 -14.77 87.53 -38.19
N VAL A 860 -14.33 87.53 -36.92
CA VAL A 860 -13.10 88.03 -36.23
C VAL A 860 -13.07 87.50 -34.76
N GLU A 861 -11.89 87.45 -34.11
CA GLU A 861 -11.60 87.25 -32.65
C GLU A 861 -12.17 85.97 -31.94
N ILE A 862 -11.45 85.09 -31.21
CA ILE A 862 -10.23 85.13 -30.34
C ILE A 862 -10.51 85.68 -28.92
N PRO A 863 -10.01 85.08 -27.81
CA PRO A 863 -9.46 83.72 -27.57
C PRO A 863 -10.52 82.89 -26.76
N ASP A 864 -10.33 82.08 -25.71
CA ASP A 864 -9.21 81.44 -24.95
C ASP A 864 -9.85 80.26 -24.13
N MET A 865 -9.18 79.29 -23.48
CA MET A 865 -7.75 78.96 -23.28
C MET A 865 -7.53 77.44 -23.47
N ALA A 866 -6.27 76.98 -23.47
CA ALA A 866 -5.90 75.60 -23.12
C ALA A 866 -4.58 75.56 -22.33
N THR A 867 -4.56 74.89 -21.17
CA THR A 867 -3.34 74.68 -20.37
C THR A 867 -2.67 73.37 -20.75
N ASP A 868 -1.39 73.37 -21.15
CA ASP A 868 -0.67 72.11 -21.34
C ASP A 868 0.84 72.14 -21.02
N LYS A 869 1.25 71.10 -20.27
CA LYS A 869 2.55 70.40 -20.13
C LYS A 869 3.91 71.13 -20.19
N LYS A 870 4.76 70.73 -19.22
CA LYS A 870 6.07 70.06 -19.47
C LYS A 870 6.06 68.75 -18.64
N ASP A 871 6.48 67.56 -19.09
CA ASP A 871 7.70 67.10 -19.81
C ASP A 871 8.92 66.93 -18.88
N LEU A 872 9.73 65.84 -18.91
CA LEU A 872 9.83 64.70 -19.87
C LEU A 872 10.59 63.47 -19.27
N SER A 873 10.66 62.36 -20.05
CA SER A 873 11.68 61.27 -20.05
C SER A 873 11.60 60.19 -18.94
N LYS A 874 12.02 58.92 -19.13
CA LYS A 874 12.51 58.07 -20.28
C LYS A 874 12.38 56.57 -19.86
N ASP A 875 12.64 55.47 -20.60
CA ASP A 875 13.51 55.14 -21.76
C ASP A 875 12.96 53.91 -22.57
N LEU A 876 13.74 53.32 -23.50
CA LEU A 876 13.32 52.27 -24.47
C LEU A 876 13.47 50.79 -24.01
N TYR A 877 12.82 49.84 -24.71
CA TYR A 877 13.51 48.84 -25.59
C TYR A 877 12.57 47.87 -26.37
N ASN A 878 12.96 47.57 -27.62
CA ASN A 878 12.66 46.44 -28.55
C ASN A 878 11.46 45.49 -28.36
N THR A 879 10.78 45.19 -29.47
CA THR A 879 10.90 43.90 -30.23
C THR A 879 10.37 44.08 -31.67
N GLU A 880 10.92 43.36 -32.66
CA GLU A 880 10.50 43.39 -34.07
C GLU A 880 9.65 42.15 -34.49
N ARG A 881 9.03 42.25 -35.68
CA ARG A 881 8.45 41.16 -36.51
C ARG A 881 7.07 40.67 -36.04
N GLU A 882 6.20 40.15 -36.92
CA GLU A 882 6.43 39.69 -38.30
C GLU A 882 5.25 40.07 -39.23
N ILE A 883 5.51 40.74 -40.36
CA ILE A 883 4.47 41.08 -41.35
C ILE A 883 4.40 39.98 -42.41
N LYS A 884 3.29 39.24 -42.45
CA LYS A 884 2.94 38.39 -43.60
C LYS A 884 2.07 39.18 -44.58
N VAL A 885 2.52 39.20 -45.84
CA VAL A 885 1.77 39.76 -46.97
C VAL A 885 1.09 38.61 -47.69
N GLU A 886 -0.23 38.63 -47.75
CA GLU A 886 -0.98 37.99 -48.84
C GLU A 886 -1.66 39.06 -49.68
N LYS A 887 -1.61 38.87 -50.99
CA LYS A 887 -2.28 39.68 -52.00
C LYS A 887 -3.28 38.77 -52.70
N ASP A 888 -4.53 39.22 -52.83
CA ASP A 888 -5.46 38.96 -53.95
C ASP A 888 -6.83 39.58 -53.61
N ALA A 889 -7.69 39.98 -54.55
CA ALA A 889 -7.44 40.40 -55.93
C ALA A 889 -8.56 41.34 -56.45
N SER A 890 -8.15 42.36 -57.21
CA SER A 890 -8.81 42.88 -58.44
C SER A 890 -10.31 43.23 -58.52
N LEU A 891 -10.55 44.52 -58.85
CA LEU A 891 -11.45 45.04 -59.91
C LEU A 891 -12.99 45.00 -59.78
N SER A 892 -13.58 46.13 -59.37
CA SER A 892 -14.49 47.00 -60.20
C SER A 892 -15.03 48.14 -59.31
N GLU A 893 -14.63 49.39 -59.51
CA GLU A 893 -15.27 50.38 -60.41
C GLU A 893 -16.78 50.60 -60.22
N ILE A 894 -17.15 51.64 -59.43
CA ILE A 894 -18.18 52.69 -59.63
C ILE A 894 -18.42 53.41 -58.27
N GLU A 895 -19.13 54.55 -58.26
CA GLU A 895 -19.47 55.42 -57.09
C GLU A 895 -18.32 56.19 -56.41
N SER A 896 -17.74 57.16 -57.14
CA SER A 896 -16.79 58.16 -56.61
C SER A 896 -17.44 59.24 -55.71
N SER A 897 -18.39 58.88 -54.83
CA SER A 897 -19.20 59.81 -54.04
C SER A 897 -19.38 59.45 -52.55
N LYS A 898 -19.07 58.22 -52.12
CA LYS A 898 -19.44 57.72 -50.77
C LYS A 898 -18.28 57.51 -49.79
N LYS A 899 -17.05 57.95 -50.09
CA LYS A 899 -15.86 57.74 -49.23
C LYS A 899 -16.06 58.09 -47.74
N PRO A 900 -16.42 59.34 -47.37
CA PRO A 900 -16.60 59.67 -45.95
C PRO A 900 -17.76 58.90 -45.30
N GLU A 901 -18.77 58.50 -46.08
CA GLU A 901 -19.91 57.72 -45.57
C GLU A 901 -19.52 56.26 -45.28
N THR A 902 -18.62 55.65 -46.07
CA THR A 902 -18.11 54.30 -45.80
C THR A 902 -17.07 54.30 -44.68
N THR A 903 -16.24 55.35 -44.56
CA THR A 903 -15.35 55.54 -43.40
C THR A 903 -16.17 55.76 -42.12
N ALA A 904 -17.24 56.55 -42.16
CA ALA A 904 -18.14 56.77 -41.03
C ALA A 904 -18.88 55.50 -40.58
N LYS A 905 -19.36 54.67 -41.51
CA LYS A 905 -20.00 53.39 -41.18
C LYS A 905 -19.03 52.47 -40.43
N LYS A 906 -17.81 52.29 -40.93
CA LYS A 906 -16.77 51.50 -40.23
C LYS A 906 -16.44 52.00 -38.83
N ILE A 907 -16.48 53.32 -38.60
CA ILE A 907 -16.31 53.91 -37.26
C ILE A 907 -17.47 53.52 -36.34
N ILE A 908 -18.71 53.56 -36.83
CA ILE A 908 -19.90 53.16 -36.07
C ILE A 908 -19.87 51.66 -35.78
N ASP A 909 -19.57 50.83 -36.77
CA ASP A 909 -19.46 49.38 -36.64
C ASP A 909 -18.43 49.00 -35.56
N LEU A 910 -17.24 49.61 -35.58
CA LEU A 910 -16.17 49.37 -34.61
C LEU A 910 -16.53 49.87 -33.19
N LEU A 911 -17.26 51.00 -33.09
CA LEU A 911 -17.76 51.51 -31.81
C LEU A 911 -18.81 50.57 -31.22
N THR A 912 -19.72 50.03 -32.03
CA THR A 912 -20.70 49.01 -31.61
C THR A 912 -20.00 47.72 -31.17
N GLU A 913 -18.92 47.32 -31.86
CA GLU A 913 -18.13 46.16 -31.44
C GLU A 913 -17.43 46.39 -30.09
N ILE A 914 -16.84 47.58 -29.86
CA ILE A 914 -16.23 47.96 -28.57
C ILE A 914 -17.27 48.00 -27.45
N GLU A 915 -18.47 48.53 -27.71
CA GLU A 915 -19.60 48.55 -26.76
C GLU A 915 -20.09 47.13 -26.42
N SER A 916 -19.96 46.17 -27.35
CA SER A 916 -20.33 44.76 -27.14
C SER A 916 -19.28 43.91 -26.39
N THR A 917 -18.04 44.39 -26.22
CA THR A 917 -16.99 43.61 -25.55
C THR A 917 -17.20 43.50 -24.03
N ASN A 918 -16.95 42.31 -23.47
CA ASN A 918 -17.27 41.87 -22.09
C ASN A 918 -16.63 42.67 -20.92
N LEU A 919 -15.97 43.81 -21.17
CA LEU A 919 -15.33 44.64 -20.14
C LEU A 919 -16.33 45.55 -19.38
N VAL A 920 -17.56 45.70 -19.88
CA VAL A 920 -18.59 46.59 -19.29
C VAL A 920 -19.44 45.89 -18.23
N GLU A 921 -19.80 44.63 -18.43
CA GLU A 921 -20.53 43.83 -17.43
C GLU A 921 -19.55 43.22 -16.42
N LYS A 922 -19.73 43.53 -15.12
CA LYS A 922 -18.93 42.92 -14.04
C LYS A 922 -19.46 41.53 -13.69
N PRO A 923 -18.76 40.42 -13.98
CA PRO A 923 -19.12 39.14 -13.39
C PRO A 923 -18.79 39.19 -11.88
N VAL A 924 -19.83 39.11 -11.04
CA VAL A 924 -19.65 39.00 -9.60
C VAL A 924 -19.04 37.63 -9.28
N LEU A 925 -17.90 37.63 -8.60
CA LEU A 925 -17.26 36.40 -8.11
C LEU A 925 -18.25 35.59 -7.26
N GLU A 926 -18.62 34.38 -7.72
CA GLU A 926 -19.64 33.49 -7.11
C GLU A 926 -19.34 33.03 -5.67
N ASN A 927 -18.22 33.45 -5.09
CA ASN A 927 -17.76 33.06 -3.75
C ASN A 927 -17.94 34.17 -2.68
N PHE A 928 -18.87 35.12 -2.89
CA PHE A 928 -19.27 36.08 -1.86
C PHE A 928 -20.53 35.63 -1.12
N HIS A 929 -20.38 35.02 0.06
CA HIS A 929 -21.50 34.72 0.96
C HIS A 929 -21.81 35.95 1.84
N PRO A 930 -23.00 36.58 1.73
CA PRO A 930 -23.35 37.71 2.58
C PRO A 930 -23.61 37.27 4.02
N CYS A 931 -22.96 37.93 4.98
CA CYS A 931 -23.21 37.70 6.40
C CYS A 931 -24.65 38.12 6.76
N PRO A 932 -25.47 37.25 7.40
CA PRO A 932 -26.87 37.55 7.70
C PRO A 932 -27.08 38.62 8.79
N VAL A 933 -26.01 39.21 9.33
CA VAL A 933 -26.03 40.22 10.41
C VAL A 933 -25.59 41.61 9.91
N CYS A 934 -25.22 41.75 8.64
CA CYS A 934 -24.58 42.96 8.11
C CYS A 934 -25.48 43.75 7.13
N SER A 935 -26.62 44.26 7.61
CA SER A 935 -27.55 45.12 6.85
C SER A 935 -27.05 46.57 6.66
N GLY A 936 -25.82 46.72 6.18
CA GLY A 936 -25.17 48.01 5.94
C GLY A 936 -25.78 48.76 4.75
N ARG A 937 -26.68 49.72 5.02
CA ARG A 937 -27.01 50.77 4.03
C ARG A 937 -25.77 51.62 3.77
N LEU A 938 -25.23 51.54 2.55
CA LEU A 938 -24.30 52.54 2.03
C LEU A 938 -25.04 53.87 1.88
N ILE A 939 -24.65 54.85 2.71
CA ILE A 939 -24.98 56.26 2.48
C ILE A 939 -23.94 56.78 1.50
N THR A 940 -24.39 57.29 0.36
CA THR A 940 -23.55 58.05 -0.57
C THR A 940 -23.23 59.42 0.03
N VAL A 941 -21.95 59.78 0.03
CA VAL A 941 -21.44 61.15 0.22
C VAL A 941 -20.90 61.60 -1.13
#